data_AF-A0A0A0JEZ1-F1
#
_entry.id   AF-A0A0A0JEZ1-F1
#
_cell.length_a   1.000
_cell.length_b   1.000
_cell.length_c   1.000
_cell.angle_alpha   90.00
_cell.angle_beta   90.00
_cell.angle_gamma   90.00
#
_symmetry.space_group_name_H-M   'P 1'
#
loop_
_entity.id
_entity.type
_entity.pdbx_description
1 polymer ?
#
loop_
_entity_poly.entity_id
_entity_poly.type
_entity_poly.pdbx_seq_one_letter_code
_entity_poly.pdbx_strand_id
1 'polypeptide(L)'
;MAGRINADDIQTVKERSSIEDVVRDHVTLRPAGVGSLKGLCPFHDEKTPSFTVRPAVGAYHCFGCGEGGDVISFVQKVEHLTFSESVERLAAKIGMELRYEEGGGPRSEGGLGRRSRLIEAHRVAEEFYATVLVDRGDARPGRDYLRDRGFNRAIAEQFGIGFAPRGGEDLTRHLREKGFTEDEMVTAGLSGRGSRGLYDRFRGRLVWPIRDVTGDTVGFGARRILDDDRIAAKYLNTSETPIYKKSQVLYGLDLAKKAIAGERQAVVVEGYTDVMAAQLSGVTGAVATCGTAFGVDHIKILRRIMRDETDGAPARVIFTFDGDAAGQKAAMKAFGEDQRWASQSFVAVAPDGMDPCDLRLARGDEAVKALVEDAVPMFEFAVRTTIKRFDLETAEGRVQAMRAVAPIINSIRDSSLRPEYMRTVAGMLGVEVEQVLNEAQRAGRISAREAAAGAPARPGDRTPASTDDVPEPSVQEGAAAMPVPNLRDPVVNTERQLLQALLQYPTRFSTATIDALPPVAFTAPAHAAIFDGVRSVAPRAAELSTAGWAAAVAEAGPLAVRGLLAELSVAPLPTKVDPTTGLPPQRYLDSLVIGVHDAGLSRQIADETAAIRRLQNSPDPDPEAIRERSRRLIELEMSRARLRDRLTS
;
A
#
# COMPACT_ATOMS: atom_id res chain seq x y z
N MET A 1 -34.90 11.81 -25.73
CA MET A 1 -34.22 11.53 -27.01
C MET A 1 -33.70 12.87 -27.51
N ALA A 2 -32.38 13.01 -27.73
CA ALA A 2 -31.82 14.24 -28.28
C ALA A 2 -32.43 14.51 -29.67
N GLY A 3 -32.73 15.78 -29.99
CA GLY A 3 -33.17 16.15 -31.33
C GLY A 3 -32.12 15.73 -32.36
N ARG A 4 -32.56 15.25 -33.52
CA ARG A 4 -31.64 14.88 -34.60
C ARG A 4 -31.05 16.18 -35.17
N ILE A 5 -29.72 16.31 -35.12
CA ILE A 5 -29.03 17.43 -35.79
C ILE A 5 -29.39 17.38 -37.27
N ASN A 6 -29.70 18.54 -37.84
CA ASN A 6 -30.06 18.68 -39.25
C ASN A 6 -28.94 18.08 -40.12
N ALA A 7 -29.33 17.25 -41.09
CA ALA A 7 -28.37 16.51 -41.92
C ALA A 7 -27.45 17.44 -42.73
N ASP A 8 -27.96 18.60 -43.19
CA ASP A 8 -27.17 19.56 -43.96
C ASP A 8 -26.11 20.23 -43.08
N ASP A 9 -26.41 20.45 -41.79
CA ASP A 9 -25.46 21.05 -40.86
C ASP A 9 -24.37 20.06 -40.46
N ILE A 10 -24.70 18.78 -40.28
CA ILE A 10 -23.70 17.71 -40.10
C ILE A 10 -22.74 17.69 -41.29
N GLN A 11 -23.29 17.75 -42.51
CA GLN A 11 -22.50 17.75 -43.74
C GLN A 11 -21.62 19.01 -43.84
N THR A 12 -22.17 20.17 -43.51
CA THR A 12 -21.43 21.44 -43.51
C THR A 12 -20.29 21.44 -42.49
N VAL A 13 -20.52 20.91 -41.28
CA VAL A 13 -19.47 20.75 -40.26
C VAL A 13 -18.36 19.84 -40.78
N LYS A 14 -18.73 18.73 -41.43
CA LYS A 14 -17.77 17.78 -42.00
C LYS A 14 -16.93 18.39 -43.13
N GLU A 15 -17.53 19.23 -43.97
CA GLU A 15 -16.86 19.91 -45.09
C GLU A 15 -15.96 21.07 -44.65
N ARG A 16 -16.41 21.86 -43.68
CA ARG A 16 -15.67 23.04 -43.19
C ARG A 16 -14.59 22.69 -42.16
N SER A 17 -14.66 21.50 -41.56
CA SER A 17 -13.65 21.04 -40.62
C SER A 17 -12.47 20.42 -41.35
N SER A 18 -11.31 21.09 -41.31
CA SER A 18 -10.06 20.54 -41.81
C SER A 18 -9.65 19.32 -40.99
N ILE A 19 -9.76 18.13 -41.58
CA ILE A 19 -9.31 16.89 -40.92
C ILE A 19 -7.82 16.92 -40.61
N GLU A 20 -7.03 17.61 -41.43
CA GLU A 20 -5.60 17.78 -41.18
C GLU A 20 -5.36 18.56 -39.89
N ASP A 21 -5.99 19.72 -39.73
CA ASP A 21 -5.79 20.58 -38.57
C ASP A 21 -6.33 19.92 -37.29
N VAL A 22 -7.49 19.27 -37.38
CA VAL A 22 -8.07 18.51 -36.27
C VAL A 22 -7.15 17.36 -35.85
N VAL A 23 -6.57 16.62 -36.78
CA VAL A 23 -5.64 15.53 -36.44
C VAL A 23 -4.32 16.08 -35.88
N ARG A 24 -3.81 17.19 -36.41
CA ARG A 24 -2.55 17.81 -35.96
C ARG A 24 -2.55 18.24 -34.50
N ASP A 25 -3.73 18.53 -33.94
CA ASP A 25 -3.89 18.80 -32.50
C ASP A 25 -3.52 17.59 -31.63
N HIS A 26 -3.56 16.38 -32.18
CA HIS A 26 -3.32 15.12 -31.45
C HIS A 26 -2.13 14.31 -31.96
N VAL A 27 -1.80 14.40 -33.26
CA VAL A 27 -0.81 13.54 -33.93
C VAL A 27 0.12 14.38 -34.79
N THR A 28 1.43 14.14 -34.66
CA THR A 28 2.42 14.73 -35.57
C THR A 28 2.35 14.05 -36.95
N LEU A 29 1.91 14.81 -37.96
CA LEU A 29 1.79 14.35 -39.34
C LEU A 29 3.00 14.78 -40.19
N ARG A 30 3.49 13.87 -41.04
CA ARG A 30 4.53 14.11 -42.05
C ARG A 30 4.00 13.80 -43.46
N PRO A 31 4.49 14.45 -44.52
CA PRO A 31 4.14 14.11 -45.90
C PRO A 31 4.50 12.66 -46.23
N ALA A 32 3.58 11.94 -46.88
CA ALA A 32 3.73 10.54 -47.25
C ALA A 32 3.19 10.27 -48.66
N GLY A 33 3.73 11.01 -49.64
CA GLY A 33 3.29 11.02 -51.03
C GLY A 33 2.41 12.24 -51.36
N VAL A 34 2.06 12.38 -52.65
CA VAL A 34 1.26 13.52 -53.13
C VAL A 34 -0.14 13.46 -52.51
N GLY A 35 -0.49 14.48 -51.71
CA GLY A 35 -1.81 14.62 -51.09
C GLY A 35 -2.10 13.69 -49.91
N SER A 36 -1.08 13.03 -49.34
CA SER A 36 -1.23 12.12 -48.20
C SER A 36 -0.27 12.50 -47.08
N LEU A 37 -0.78 12.45 -45.86
CA LEU A 37 -0.03 12.67 -44.63
C LEU A 37 0.01 11.38 -43.83
N LYS A 38 1.08 11.15 -43.08
CA LYS A 38 1.25 9.96 -42.25
C LYS A 38 1.81 10.32 -40.88
N GLY A 39 1.31 9.64 -39.85
CA GLY A 39 1.76 9.78 -38.48
C GLY A 39 1.65 8.44 -37.74
N LEU A 40 1.96 8.46 -36.45
CA LEU A 40 1.67 7.33 -35.57
C LEU A 40 0.19 7.36 -35.18
N CYS A 41 -0.43 6.18 -35.12
CA CYS A 41 -1.84 6.07 -34.79
C CYS A 41 -2.14 6.48 -33.34
N PRO A 42 -3.15 7.34 -33.10
CA PRO A 42 -3.57 7.70 -31.74
C PRO A 42 -4.48 6.65 -31.08
N PHE A 43 -4.85 5.58 -31.80
CA PHE A 43 -5.83 4.58 -31.36
C PHE A 43 -5.23 3.23 -30.98
N HIS A 44 -3.99 2.97 -31.36
CA HIS A 44 -3.25 1.76 -30.97
C HIS A 44 -1.75 2.04 -30.99
N ASP A 45 -1.00 1.21 -30.29
CA ASP A 45 0.45 1.37 -30.14
C ASP A 45 1.21 0.80 -31.35
N GLU A 46 2.02 1.63 -32.01
CA GLU A 46 2.80 1.24 -33.19
C GLU A 46 4.13 1.99 -33.27
N LYS A 47 5.19 1.31 -33.73
CA LYS A 47 6.54 1.91 -33.91
C LYS A 47 6.76 2.48 -35.31
N THR A 48 6.01 2.01 -36.31
CA THR A 48 6.07 2.51 -37.67
C THR A 48 4.80 3.29 -37.97
N PRO A 49 4.89 4.52 -38.53
CA PRO A 49 3.70 5.27 -38.92
C PRO A 49 2.83 4.43 -39.82
N SER A 50 1.61 4.11 -39.41
CA SER A 50 0.60 3.46 -40.25
C SER A 50 -0.69 4.28 -40.34
N PHE A 51 -0.83 5.30 -39.51
CA PHE A 51 -1.92 6.27 -39.54
C PHE A 51 -1.76 7.24 -40.71
N THR A 52 -2.67 7.15 -41.67
CA THR A 52 -2.64 7.95 -42.90
C THR A 52 -3.85 8.88 -42.94
N VAL A 53 -3.62 10.16 -43.22
CA VAL A 53 -4.66 11.17 -43.43
C VAL A 53 -4.60 11.66 -44.86
N ARG A 54 -5.74 11.75 -45.54
CA ARG A 54 -5.85 12.34 -46.87
C ARG A 54 -6.74 13.58 -46.81
N PRO A 55 -6.18 14.79 -46.68
CA PRO A 55 -6.95 16.02 -46.50
C PRO A 55 -7.97 16.25 -47.61
N ALA A 56 -7.59 16.01 -48.88
CA ALA A 56 -8.49 16.16 -50.04
C ALA A 56 -9.68 15.16 -50.04
N VAL A 57 -9.56 14.04 -49.32
CA VAL A 57 -10.63 13.03 -49.18
C VAL A 57 -11.43 13.27 -47.90
N GLY A 58 -10.91 14.05 -46.95
CA GLY A 58 -11.57 14.30 -45.66
C GLY A 58 -11.61 13.08 -44.74
N ALA A 59 -10.67 12.13 -44.91
CA ALA A 59 -10.67 10.86 -44.19
C ALA A 59 -9.28 10.44 -43.68
N TYR A 60 -9.29 9.61 -42.64
CA TYR A 60 -8.12 8.93 -42.11
C TYR A 60 -8.30 7.41 -42.15
N HIS A 61 -7.18 6.69 -42.19
CA HIS A 61 -7.14 5.25 -42.01
C HIS A 61 -5.80 4.83 -41.41
N CYS A 62 -5.88 3.94 -40.42
CA CYS A 62 -4.74 3.31 -39.79
C CYS A 62 -4.54 1.91 -40.36
N PHE A 63 -3.42 1.68 -41.06
CA PHE A 63 -3.12 0.38 -41.64
C PHE A 63 -2.64 -0.68 -40.61
N GLY A 64 -2.33 -0.28 -39.38
CA GLY A 64 -2.00 -1.16 -38.26
C GLY A 64 -3.22 -1.77 -37.57
N CYS A 65 -4.12 -0.94 -36.99
CA CYS A 65 -5.32 -1.42 -36.29
C CYS A 65 -6.61 -1.46 -37.12
N GLY A 66 -6.62 -0.95 -38.35
CA GLY A 66 -7.82 -0.88 -39.20
C GLY A 66 -8.79 0.26 -38.84
N GLU A 67 -8.44 1.10 -37.87
CA GLU A 67 -9.26 2.25 -37.51
C GLU A 67 -9.28 3.29 -38.63
N GLY A 68 -10.47 3.66 -39.09
CA GLY A 68 -10.65 4.67 -40.13
C GLY A 68 -11.96 5.43 -39.96
N GLY A 69 -12.04 6.57 -40.63
CA GLY A 69 -13.24 7.40 -40.61
C GLY A 69 -13.00 8.81 -41.11
N ASP A 70 -13.99 9.66 -40.90
CA ASP A 70 -13.92 11.09 -41.18
C ASP A 70 -13.49 11.88 -39.93
N VAL A 71 -13.46 13.21 -40.08
CA VAL A 71 -13.10 14.15 -39.00
C VAL A 71 -13.98 14.01 -37.75
N ILE A 72 -15.27 13.71 -37.91
CA ILE A 72 -16.20 13.49 -36.79
C ILE A 72 -15.85 12.20 -36.07
N SER A 73 -15.68 11.11 -36.82
CA SER A 73 -15.31 9.79 -36.30
C SER A 73 -13.95 9.82 -35.57
N PHE A 74 -13.02 10.66 -36.03
CA PHE A 74 -11.74 10.89 -35.36
C PHE A 74 -11.92 11.52 -33.98
N VAL A 75 -12.67 12.63 -33.90
CA VAL A 75 -12.95 13.36 -32.65
C VAL A 75 -13.68 12.47 -31.64
N GLN A 76 -14.69 11.72 -32.10
CA GLN A 76 -15.42 10.75 -31.25
C GLN A 76 -14.48 9.79 -30.54
N LYS A 77 -13.50 9.23 -31.27
CA LYS A 77 -12.61 8.20 -30.74
C LYS A 77 -11.48 8.81 -29.90
N VAL A 78 -10.91 9.94 -30.30
CA VAL A 78 -9.75 10.53 -29.63
C VAL A 78 -10.14 11.30 -28.36
N GLU A 79 -11.31 11.96 -28.37
CA GLU A 79 -11.85 12.72 -27.23
C GLU A 79 -12.91 11.93 -26.43
N HIS A 80 -13.24 10.71 -26.84
CA HIS A 80 -14.28 9.85 -26.23
C HIS A 80 -15.68 10.50 -26.17
N LEU A 81 -16.03 11.22 -27.23
CA LEU A 81 -17.31 11.91 -27.37
C LEU A 81 -18.32 11.06 -28.15
N THR A 82 -19.61 11.25 -27.88
CA THR A 82 -20.69 10.73 -28.73
C THR A 82 -20.72 11.46 -30.08
N PHE A 83 -21.50 10.94 -31.04
CA PHE A 83 -21.59 11.53 -32.39
C PHE A 83 -22.05 12.99 -32.34
N SER A 84 -23.15 13.27 -31.65
CA SER A 84 -23.69 14.63 -31.52
C SER A 84 -22.71 15.58 -30.83
N GLU A 85 -22.04 15.11 -29.79
CA GLU A 85 -21.02 15.90 -29.08
C GLU A 85 -19.82 16.22 -29.99
N SER A 86 -19.41 15.28 -30.85
CA SER A 86 -18.30 15.53 -31.78
C SER A 86 -18.68 16.52 -32.88
N VAL A 87 -19.93 16.49 -33.36
CA VAL A 87 -20.45 17.47 -34.32
C VAL A 87 -20.53 18.87 -33.69
N GLU A 88 -21.07 18.98 -32.48
CA GLU A 88 -21.17 20.24 -31.74
C GLU A 88 -19.78 20.83 -31.41
N ARG A 89 -18.81 19.99 -31.01
CA ARG A 89 -17.41 20.38 -30.76
C ARG A 89 -16.73 20.94 -32.01
N LEU A 90 -16.93 20.31 -33.16
CA LEU A 90 -16.40 20.77 -34.45
C LEU A 90 -17.10 22.04 -34.94
N ALA A 91 -18.43 22.12 -34.77
CA ALA A 91 -19.23 23.31 -35.09
C ALA A 91 -18.75 24.54 -34.31
N ALA A 92 -18.50 24.39 -33.01
CA ALA A 92 -17.93 25.45 -32.17
C ALA A 92 -16.55 25.90 -32.66
N LYS A 93 -15.69 24.97 -33.10
CA LYS A 93 -14.35 25.26 -33.61
C LYS A 93 -14.37 26.09 -34.91
N ILE A 94 -15.41 25.92 -35.74
CA ILE A 94 -15.60 26.68 -36.99
C ILE A 94 -16.57 27.87 -36.87
N GLY A 95 -17.05 28.15 -35.65
CA GLY A 95 -18.01 29.23 -35.37
C GLY A 95 -19.37 29.04 -36.05
N MET A 96 -19.88 27.81 -36.14
CA MET A 96 -21.17 27.47 -36.75
C MET A 96 -22.21 27.11 -35.70
N GLU A 97 -23.40 27.70 -35.80
CA GLU A 97 -24.58 27.27 -35.03
C GLU A 97 -25.29 26.11 -35.75
N LEU A 98 -25.73 25.10 -34.99
CA LEU A 98 -26.39 23.90 -35.53
C LEU A 98 -27.92 24.00 -35.42
N ARG A 99 -28.62 23.58 -36.47
CA ARG A 99 -30.08 23.41 -36.53
C ARG A 99 -30.45 21.96 -36.22
N TYR A 100 -31.63 21.73 -35.64
CA TYR A 100 -32.14 20.40 -35.28
C TYR A 100 -33.54 20.21 -35.90
N GLU A 101 -33.86 19.00 -36.38
CA GLU A 101 -35.16 18.70 -37.00
C GLU A 101 -36.29 18.59 -35.94
N GLU A 102 -37.47 19.17 -36.23
CA GLU A 102 -38.61 19.26 -35.32
C GLU A 102 -39.26 17.88 -35.05
N GLY A 103 -39.22 17.46 -33.78
CA GLY A 103 -39.87 16.25 -33.30
C GLY A 103 -39.86 16.08 -31.78
N GLY A 104 -39.79 17.17 -31.01
CA GLY A 104 -39.78 17.09 -29.54
C GLY A 104 -39.74 18.44 -28.83
N GLY A 105 -40.88 19.15 -28.81
CA GLY A 105 -41.18 20.25 -27.87
C GLY A 105 -40.23 21.47 -27.86
N PRO A 106 -40.62 22.58 -27.22
CA PRO A 106 -39.76 23.74 -27.11
C PRO A 106 -38.58 23.43 -26.16
N ARG A 107 -37.38 23.35 -26.76
CA ARG A 107 -36.01 23.49 -26.21
C ARG A 107 -35.70 22.91 -24.83
N SER A 108 -34.83 21.90 -24.82
CA SER A 108 -33.78 21.77 -23.79
C SER A 108 -32.43 21.51 -24.47
N GLU A 109 -31.54 22.49 -24.39
CA GLU A 109 -30.17 22.57 -24.94
C GLU A 109 -29.16 21.61 -24.24
N GLY A 110 -29.54 20.35 -24.02
CA GLY A 110 -29.11 19.63 -22.82
C GLY A 110 -27.86 18.73 -22.86
N GLY A 111 -27.10 18.62 -23.96
CA GLY A 111 -25.94 17.73 -24.08
C GLY A 111 -24.60 18.43 -23.78
N LEU A 112 -23.98 19.03 -24.80
CA LEU A 112 -22.77 19.84 -24.62
C LEU A 112 -23.05 21.25 -24.10
N GLY A 113 -24.20 21.84 -24.43
CA GLY A 113 -24.63 23.11 -23.83
C GLY A 113 -24.68 22.97 -22.31
N ARG A 114 -25.28 21.89 -21.81
CA ARG A 114 -25.30 21.59 -20.37
C ARG A 114 -23.91 21.38 -19.80
N ARG A 115 -23.06 20.52 -20.36
CA ARG A 115 -21.69 20.29 -19.84
C ARG A 115 -20.87 21.59 -19.82
N SER A 116 -20.86 22.32 -20.93
CA SER A 116 -20.16 23.61 -21.08
C SER A 116 -20.68 24.65 -20.08
N ARG A 117 -21.99 24.73 -19.89
CA ARG A 117 -22.61 25.62 -18.88
C ARG A 117 -22.22 25.25 -17.44
N LEU A 118 -22.09 23.96 -17.12
CA LEU A 118 -21.61 23.55 -15.79
C LEU A 118 -20.12 23.91 -15.60
N ILE A 119 -19.28 23.75 -16.62
CA ILE A 119 -17.87 24.16 -16.58
C ILE A 119 -17.76 25.67 -16.42
N GLU A 120 -18.51 26.44 -17.21
CA GLU A 120 -18.54 27.90 -17.13
C GLU A 120 -19.04 28.39 -15.76
N ALA A 121 -20.04 27.72 -15.16
CA ALA A 121 -20.47 28.01 -13.80
C ALA A 121 -19.35 27.80 -12.76
N HIS A 122 -18.52 26.77 -12.93
CA HIS A 122 -17.37 26.53 -12.06
C HIS A 122 -16.24 27.54 -12.28
N ARG A 123 -15.97 27.93 -13.53
CA ARG A 123 -15.02 29.01 -13.85
C ARG A 123 -15.42 30.32 -13.17
N VAL A 124 -16.69 30.71 -13.28
CA VAL A 124 -17.23 31.91 -12.61
C VAL A 124 -17.18 31.77 -11.08
N ALA A 125 -17.47 30.58 -10.54
CA ALA A 125 -17.38 30.34 -9.10
C ALA A 125 -15.94 30.42 -8.57
N GLU A 126 -14.97 29.92 -9.32
CA GLU A 126 -13.55 30.03 -8.99
C GLU A 126 -13.10 31.49 -8.92
N GLU A 127 -13.42 32.29 -9.95
CA GLU A 127 -13.13 33.74 -9.97
C GLU A 127 -13.77 34.47 -8.78
N PHE A 128 -15.02 34.12 -8.48
CA PHE A 128 -15.74 34.67 -7.33
C PHE A 128 -15.02 34.34 -6.02
N TYR A 129 -14.68 33.08 -5.77
CA TYR A 129 -14.01 32.68 -4.54
C TYR A 129 -12.61 33.27 -4.40
N ALA A 130 -11.85 33.36 -5.49
CA ALA A 130 -10.53 33.99 -5.52
C ALA A 130 -10.63 35.48 -5.15
N THR A 131 -11.59 36.19 -5.73
CA THR A 131 -11.87 37.61 -5.42
C THR A 131 -12.24 37.79 -3.94
N VAL A 132 -13.11 36.93 -3.42
CA VAL A 132 -13.51 36.96 -2.01
C VAL A 132 -12.32 36.77 -1.06
N LEU A 133 -11.38 35.87 -1.38
CA LEU A 133 -10.19 35.62 -0.55
C LEU A 133 -9.33 36.87 -0.41
N VAL A 134 -9.24 37.70 -1.45
CA VAL A 134 -8.43 38.92 -1.46
C VAL A 134 -9.17 40.08 -0.82
N ASP A 135 -10.41 40.33 -1.25
CA ASP A 135 -11.07 41.61 -1.02
C ASP A 135 -11.88 41.66 0.28
N ARG A 136 -12.35 40.51 0.79
CA ARG A 136 -13.22 40.50 1.97
C ARG A 136 -12.46 40.33 3.27
N GLY A 137 -12.88 41.10 4.28
CA GLY A 137 -12.31 41.05 5.63
C GLY A 137 -12.60 39.74 6.36
N ASP A 138 -13.75 39.12 6.12
CA ASP A 138 -14.16 37.83 6.69
C ASP A 138 -13.35 36.63 6.15
N ALA A 139 -12.59 36.81 5.06
CA ALA A 139 -11.65 35.83 4.55
C ALA A 139 -10.27 35.84 5.25
N ARG A 140 -10.04 36.73 6.22
CA ARG A 140 -8.76 36.85 6.95
C ARG A 140 -8.27 35.52 7.54
N PRO A 141 -9.10 34.70 8.22
CA PRO A 141 -8.64 33.41 8.74
C PRO A 141 -8.10 32.47 7.66
N GLY A 142 -8.61 32.56 6.43
CA GLY A 142 -8.14 31.76 5.30
C GLY A 142 -6.75 32.19 4.83
N ARG A 143 -6.51 33.50 4.77
CA ARG A 143 -5.20 34.08 4.45
C ARG A 143 -4.17 33.79 5.55
N ASP A 144 -4.59 33.85 6.80
CA ASP A 144 -3.74 33.52 7.95
C ASP A 144 -3.32 32.03 7.88
N TYR A 145 -4.27 31.11 7.64
CA TYR A 145 -3.97 29.69 7.44
C TYR A 145 -2.97 29.43 6.31
N LEU A 146 -3.15 30.08 5.14
CA LEU A 146 -2.22 29.94 4.02
C LEU A 146 -0.81 30.44 4.37
N ARG A 147 -0.71 31.60 5.02
CA ARG A 147 0.56 32.17 5.47
C ARG A 147 1.26 31.25 6.46
N ASP A 148 0.53 30.71 7.44
CA ASP A 148 1.06 29.79 8.45
C ASP A 148 1.56 28.47 7.83
N ARG A 149 1.08 28.14 6.63
CA ARG A 149 1.55 27.02 5.80
C ARG A 149 2.58 27.42 4.75
N GLY A 150 3.10 28.64 4.78
CA GLY A 150 4.13 29.11 3.85
C GLY A 150 3.62 29.45 2.45
N PHE A 151 2.31 29.55 2.25
CA PHE A 151 1.70 29.89 0.97
C PHE A 151 1.37 31.38 0.91
N ASN A 152 2.11 32.11 0.06
CA ASN A 152 1.89 33.54 -0.17
C ASN A 152 0.79 33.79 -1.20
N ARG A 153 0.50 35.07 -1.48
CA ARG A 153 -0.52 35.48 -2.45
C ARG A 153 -0.28 34.93 -3.86
N ALA A 154 0.95 34.99 -4.36
CA ALA A 154 1.26 34.52 -5.71
C ALA A 154 1.03 33.01 -5.84
N ILE A 155 1.34 32.24 -4.79
CA ILE A 155 1.05 30.81 -4.71
C ILE A 155 -0.46 30.58 -4.68
N ALA A 156 -1.20 31.33 -3.87
CA ALA A 156 -2.66 31.21 -3.81
C ALA A 156 -3.31 31.49 -5.18
N GLU A 157 -2.83 32.51 -5.91
CA GLU A 157 -3.26 32.83 -7.27
C GLU A 157 -2.90 31.72 -8.27
N GLN A 158 -1.68 31.17 -8.20
CA GLN A 158 -1.23 30.07 -9.07
C GLN A 158 -2.14 28.83 -8.96
N PHE A 159 -2.56 28.47 -7.75
CA PHE A 159 -3.43 27.32 -7.50
C PHE A 159 -4.93 27.66 -7.52
N GLY A 160 -5.29 28.92 -7.81
CA GLY A 160 -6.69 29.39 -7.86
C GLY A 160 -7.42 29.32 -6.51
N ILE A 161 -6.70 29.41 -5.39
CA ILE A 161 -7.29 29.29 -4.06
C ILE A 161 -8.25 30.46 -3.80
N GLY A 162 -9.41 30.14 -3.25
CA GLY A 162 -10.43 31.12 -2.92
C GLY A 162 -11.02 30.93 -1.52
N PHE A 163 -11.99 31.76 -1.15
CA PHE A 163 -12.71 31.65 0.11
C PHE A 163 -14.21 31.69 -0.12
N ALA A 164 -14.93 30.73 0.46
CA ALA A 164 -16.39 30.70 0.43
C ALA A 164 -16.96 31.57 1.55
N PRO A 165 -17.77 32.61 1.25
CA PRO A 165 -18.39 33.46 2.27
C PRO A 165 -19.26 32.70 3.28
N ARG A 166 -19.51 33.34 4.43
CA ARG A 166 -20.37 32.76 5.48
C ARG A 166 -21.87 32.95 5.21
N GLY A 167 -22.26 33.93 4.39
CA GLY A 167 -23.66 34.33 4.19
C GLY A 167 -24.55 33.23 3.61
N GLY A 168 -23.96 32.30 2.87
CA GLY A 168 -24.59 31.03 2.49
C GLY A 168 -25.53 31.13 1.29
N GLU A 169 -25.59 32.27 0.62
CA GLU A 169 -26.28 32.51 -0.66
C GLU A 169 -25.48 33.48 -1.56
N ASP A 170 -24.26 33.84 -1.17
CA ASP A 170 -23.43 34.83 -1.85
C ASP A 170 -23.07 34.33 -3.26
N LEU A 171 -22.63 33.07 -3.39
CA LEU A 171 -22.31 32.49 -4.70
C LEU A 171 -23.58 32.27 -5.52
N THR A 172 -24.64 31.71 -4.93
CA THR A 172 -25.92 31.49 -5.62
C THR A 172 -26.45 32.80 -6.23
N ARG A 173 -26.39 33.90 -5.48
CA ARG A 173 -26.80 35.22 -5.99
C ARG A 173 -25.91 35.67 -7.16
N HIS A 174 -24.59 35.55 -7.00
CA HIS A 174 -23.63 35.92 -8.04
C HIS A 174 -23.85 35.13 -9.34
N LEU A 175 -24.05 33.82 -9.25
CA LEU A 175 -24.34 32.97 -10.42
C LEU A 175 -25.70 33.31 -11.06
N ARG A 176 -26.72 33.63 -10.26
CA ARG A 176 -28.02 34.08 -10.78
C ARG A 176 -27.88 35.39 -11.58
N GLU A 177 -27.10 36.35 -11.08
CA GLU A 177 -26.79 37.60 -11.77
C GLU A 177 -26.03 37.37 -13.10
N LYS A 178 -25.24 36.30 -13.17
CA LYS A 178 -24.54 35.84 -14.38
C LYS A 178 -25.41 34.99 -15.32
N GLY A 179 -26.70 34.83 -15.02
CA GLY A 179 -27.66 34.15 -15.88
C GLY A 179 -27.64 32.63 -15.78
N PHE A 180 -27.10 32.05 -14.70
CA PHE A 180 -27.22 30.61 -14.44
C PHE A 180 -28.57 30.27 -13.79
N THR A 181 -29.20 29.21 -14.28
CA THR A 181 -30.45 28.70 -13.75
C THR A 181 -30.24 27.93 -12.44
N GLU A 182 -31.30 27.81 -11.65
CA GLU A 182 -31.25 27.04 -10.39
C GLU A 182 -30.88 25.57 -10.59
N ASP A 183 -31.39 24.98 -11.67
CA ASP A 183 -31.09 23.60 -12.04
C ASP A 183 -29.62 23.42 -12.44
N GLU A 184 -29.03 24.36 -13.16
CA GLU A 184 -27.59 24.36 -13.47
C GLU A 184 -26.75 24.44 -12.20
N MET A 185 -27.05 25.38 -11.30
CA MET A 185 -26.31 25.57 -10.04
C MET A 185 -26.37 24.35 -9.12
N VAL A 186 -27.53 23.68 -9.05
CA VAL A 186 -27.71 22.45 -8.26
C VAL A 186 -27.05 21.26 -8.93
N THR A 187 -27.20 21.09 -10.25
CA THR A 187 -26.56 20.01 -11.02
C THR A 187 -25.04 20.11 -10.97
N ALA A 188 -24.50 21.33 -11.02
CA ALA A 188 -23.08 21.63 -10.87
C ALA A 188 -22.56 21.31 -9.45
N GLY A 189 -23.43 21.08 -8.47
CA GLY A 189 -23.01 20.87 -7.09
C GLY A 189 -22.49 22.12 -6.39
N LEU A 190 -22.74 23.31 -6.95
CA LEU A 190 -22.37 24.61 -6.36
C LEU A 190 -23.40 25.08 -5.33
N SER A 191 -24.68 24.77 -5.58
CA SER A 191 -25.79 25.09 -4.70
C SER A 191 -26.55 23.85 -4.21
N GLY A 192 -27.14 23.90 -3.02
CA GLY A 192 -28.09 22.92 -2.50
C GLY A 192 -29.51 23.49 -2.43
N ARG A 193 -30.51 22.61 -2.42
CA ARG A 193 -31.92 22.99 -2.18
C ARG A 193 -32.24 22.85 -0.69
N GLY A 194 -32.73 23.93 -0.08
CA GLY A 194 -33.22 23.95 1.30
C GLY A 194 -34.69 24.38 1.36
N SER A 195 -35.26 24.38 2.57
CA SER A 195 -36.67 24.76 2.79
C SER A 195 -36.98 26.24 2.49
N ARG A 196 -35.96 27.11 2.49
CA ARG A 196 -36.09 28.55 2.21
C ARG A 196 -35.57 28.95 0.83
N GLY A 197 -35.23 27.99 -0.03
CA GLY A 197 -34.63 28.23 -1.35
C GLY A 197 -33.24 27.61 -1.51
N LEU A 198 -32.52 28.08 -2.51
CA LEU A 198 -31.15 27.65 -2.78
C LEU A 198 -30.17 28.19 -1.74
N TYR A 199 -29.08 27.46 -1.56
CA TYR A 199 -27.98 27.88 -0.69
C TYR A 199 -26.62 27.41 -1.20
N ASP A 200 -25.57 28.14 -0.84
CA ASP A 200 -24.18 27.80 -1.16
C ASP A 200 -23.74 26.52 -0.43
N ARG A 201 -23.17 25.56 -1.18
CA ARG A 201 -22.67 24.30 -0.61
C ARG A 201 -21.48 24.51 0.31
N PHE A 202 -20.58 25.41 -0.07
CA PHE A 202 -19.39 25.77 0.68
C PHE A 202 -19.65 27.06 1.45
N ARG A 203 -19.34 27.11 2.74
CA ARG A 203 -19.61 28.28 3.58
C ARG A 203 -18.53 28.46 4.63
N GLY A 204 -17.94 29.65 4.71
CA GLY A 204 -16.90 29.98 5.69
C GLY A 204 -15.65 29.10 5.58
N ARG A 205 -15.30 28.66 4.36
CA ARG A 205 -14.24 27.67 4.10
C ARG A 205 -13.24 28.20 3.10
N LEU A 206 -11.98 27.78 3.27
CA LEU A 206 -10.95 27.98 2.26
C LEU A 206 -11.15 26.95 1.13
N VAL A 207 -11.09 27.38 -0.12
CA VAL A 207 -11.53 26.60 -1.29
C VAL A 207 -10.37 26.40 -2.27
N TRP A 208 -10.20 25.16 -2.72
CA TRP A 208 -9.28 24.76 -3.79
C TRP A 208 -10.10 24.32 -5.01
N PRO A 209 -9.88 24.92 -6.20
CA PRO A 209 -10.48 24.44 -7.43
C PRO A 209 -9.89 23.09 -7.81
N ILE A 210 -10.75 22.17 -8.21
CA ILE A 210 -10.36 20.87 -8.72
C ILE A 210 -10.56 20.88 -10.22
N ARG A 211 -9.46 20.76 -10.97
CA ARG A 211 -9.43 20.80 -12.42
C ARG A 211 -9.32 19.40 -13.01
N ASP A 212 -9.86 19.22 -14.20
CA ASP A 212 -9.62 18.00 -14.98
C ASP A 212 -8.27 18.08 -15.73
N VAL A 213 -8.01 17.11 -16.62
CA VAL A 213 -6.74 17.05 -17.38
C VAL A 213 -6.60 18.18 -18.42
N THR A 214 -7.71 18.78 -18.89
CA THR A 214 -7.66 19.92 -19.82
C THR A 214 -7.31 21.21 -19.08
N GLY A 215 -7.63 21.28 -17.79
CA GLY A 215 -7.41 22.43 -16.91
C GLY A 215 -8.71 23.14 -16.53
N ASP A 216 -9.86 22.62 -16.97
CA ASP A 216 -11.17 23.15 -16.67
C ASP A 216 -11.56 22.81 -15.23
N THR A 217 -12.06 23.79 -14.49
CA THR A 217 -12.54 23.59 -13.11
C THR A 217 -13.84 22.80 -13.15
N VAL A 218 -13.83 21.62 -12.54
CA VAL A 218 -14.96 20.69 -12.53
C VAL A 218 -15.55 20.49 -11.14
N GLY A 219 -14.85 20.91 -10.10
CA GLY A 219 -15.30 20.82 -8.72
C GLY A 219 -14.44 21.65 -7.78
N PHE A 220 -14.70 21.53 -6.49
CA PHE A 220 -14.01 22.25 -5.43
C PHE A 220 -13.79 21.36 -4.21
N GLY A 221 -12.64 21.54 -3.56
CA GLY A 221 -12.36 21.04 -2.23
C GLY A 221 -12.34 22.19 -1.23
N ALA A 222 -13.06 22.08 -0.12
CA ALA A 222 -13.25 23.16 0.84
C ALA A 222 -12.85 22.76 2.26
N ARG A 223 -11.83 23.42 2.80
CA ARG A 223 -11.30 23.17 4.14
C ARG A 223 -12.00 24.02 5.19
N ARG A 224 -12.37 23.40 6.30
CA ARG A 224 -12.80 24.10 7.52
C ARG A 224 -11.65 24.92 8.09
N ILE A 225 -11.91 26.20 8.35
CA ILE A 225 -10.95 27.11 9.01
C ILE A 225 -11.54 27.83 10.21
N LEU A 226 -12.85 27.67 10.45
CA LEU A 226 -13.58 28.29 11.55
C LEU A 226 -14.08 27.21 12.52
N ASP A 227 -13.97 27.49 13.81
CA ASP A 227 -14.40 26.56 14.86
C ASP A 227 -15.92 26.45 14.95
N ASP A 228 -16.65 27.49 14.55
CA ASP A 228 -18.11 27.54 14.56
C ASP A 228 -18.77 27.02 13.26
N ASP A 229 -18.01 26.33 12.41
CA ASP A 229 -18.53 25.71 11.20
C ASP A 229 -19.51 24.57 11.52
N ARG A 230 -20.71 24.64 10.92
CA ARG A 230 -21.79 23.66 11.09
C ARG A 230 -21.40 22.25 10.63
N ILE A 231 -20.51 22.13 9.65
CA ILE A 231 -20.06 20.83 9.12
C ILE A 231 -18.73 20.48 9.81
N ALA A 232 -18.74 19.45 10.65
CA ALA A 232 -17.55 19.08 11.43
C ALA A 232 -16.37 18.57 10.56
N ALA A 233 -16.64 18.11 9.33
CA ALA A 233 -15.63 17.54 8.45
C ALA A 233 -14.50 18.53 8.11
N LYS A 234 -13.24 18.08 8.26
CA LYS A 234 -12.01 18.84 7.95
C LYS A 234 -12.02 19.36 6.51
N TYR A 235 -12.42 18.50 5.56
CA TYR A 235 -12.60 18.83 4.16
C TYR A 235 -14.00 18.44 3.66
N LEU A 236 -14.53 19.24 2.74
CA LEU A 236 -15.77 19.00 2.01
C LEU A 236 -15.50 19.15 0.52
N ASN A 237 -15.73 18.11 -0.27
CA ASN A 237 -15.58 18.17 -1.72
C ASN A 237 -16.94 18.28 -2.41
N THR A 238 -16.96 18.80 -3.64
CA THR A 238 -18.12 18.71 -4.53
C THR A 238 -18.66 17.27 -4.54
N SER A 239 -19.99 17.13 -4.52
CA SER A 239 -20.66 15.84 -4.68
C SER A 239 -20.46 15.31 -6.11
N GLU A 240 -20.78 14.04 -6.40
CA GLU A 240 -20.74 13.54 -7.78
C GLU A 240 -21.63 14.38 -8.70
N THR A 241 -21.11 14.80 -9.85
CA THR A 241 -21.83 15.58 -10.87
C THR A 241 -21.53 15.02 -12.27
N PRO A 242 -22.23 15.48 -13.33
CA PRO A 242 -21.90 15.09 -14.70
C PRO A 242 -20.46 15.43 -15.15
N ILE A 243 -19.82 16.41 -14.50
CA ILE A 243 -18.46 16.87 -14.82
C ILE A 243 -17.42 16.46 -13.78
N TYR A 244 -17.83 16.01 -12.59
CA TYR A 244 -16.96 15.66 -11.48
C TYR A 244 -17.24 14.25 -10.97
N LYS A 245 -16.24 13.38 -11.14
CA LYS A 245 -16.22 12.03 -10.59
C LYS A 245 -15.01 11.83 -9.71
N LYS A 246 -15.19 11.60 -8.42
CA LYS A 246 -14.06 11.52 -7.46
C LYS A 246 -13.06 10.44 -7.80
N SER A 247 -13.49 9.35 -8.43
CA SER A 247 -12.63 8.23 -8.84
C SER A 247 -11.78 8.51 -10.09
N GLN A 248 -11.99 9.64 -10.76
CA GLN A 248 -11.38 9.97 -12.05
C GLN A 248 -10.67 11.33 -12.03
N VAL A 249 -10.53 11.97 -10.86
CA VAL A 249 -9.95 13.31 -10.75
C VAL A 249 -8.87 13.32 -9.68
N LEU A 250 -7.71 13.83 -10.06
CA LEU A 250 -6.56 14.02 -9.19
C LEU A 250 -6.25 15.52 -9.12
N TYR A 251 -6.22 16.07 -7.91
CA TYR A 251 -5.86 17.47 -7.71
C TYR A 251 -4.40 17.71 -8.10
N GLY A 252 -4.14 18.83 -8.79
CA GLY A 252 -2.82 19.22 -9.29
C GLY A 252 -2.39 18.55 -10.59
N LEU A 253 -3.20 17.64 -11.15
CA LEU A 253 -2.85 16.90 -12.37
C LEU A 253 -2.71 17.81 -13.60
N ASP A 254 -3.51 18.87 -13.67
CA ASP A 254 -3.47 19.87 -14.73
C ASP A 254 -2.10 20.57 -14.83
N LEU A 255 -1.49 20.85 -13.67
CA LEU A 255 -0.14 21.41 -13.54
C LEU A 255 0.94 20.32 -13.73
N ALA A 256 0.71 19.13 -13.16
CA ALA A 256 1.70 18.05 -13.12
C ALA A 256 1.82 17.25 -14.43
N LYS A 257 0.81 17.29 -15.32
CA LYS A 257 0.74 16.39 -16.50
C LYS A 257 1.99 16.40 -17.39
N LYS A 258 2.62 17.56 -17.57
CA LYS A 258 3.83 17.69 -18.38
C LYS A 258 5.03 17.04 -17.71
N ALA A 259 5.20 17.27 -16.41
CA ALA A 259 6.26 16.66 -15.61
C ALA A 259 6.07 15.14 -15.52
N ILE A 260 4.85 14.68 -15.22
CA ILE A 260 4.51 13.25 -15.17
C ILE A 260 4.81 12.56 -16.51
N ALA A 261 4.46 13.20 -17.64
CA ALA A 261 4.75 12.65 -18.96
C ALA A 261 6.25 12.63 -19.28
N GLY A 262 6.99 13.68 -18.91
CA GLY A 262 8.43 13.81 -19.21
C GLY A 262 9.33 12.95 -18.33
N GLU A 263 9.08 12.93 -17.02
CA GLU A 263 9.85 12.17 -16.03
C GLU A 263 9.39 10.70 -15.93
N ARG A 264 8.22 10.38 -16.50
CA ARG A 264 7.52 9.09 -16.33
C ARG A 264 7.35 8.75 -14.85
N GLN A 265 7.11 9.77 -14.03
CA GLN A 265 6.99 9.65 -12.59
C GLN A 265 5.79 10.46 -12.08
N ALA A 266 4.97 9.85 -11.23
CA ALA A 266 3.91 10.54 -10.50
C ALA A 266 4.12 10.37 -9.00
N VAL A 267 3.91 11.45 -8.23
CA VAL A 267 3.99 11.40 -6.76
C VAL A 267 2.60 11.60 -6.19
N VAL A 268 2.05 10.58 -5.54
CA VAL A 268 0.72 10.62 -4.95
C VAL A 268 0.85 10.99 -3.48
N VAL A 269 0.31 12.14 -3.11
CA VAL A 269 0.30 12.68 -1.74
C VAL A 269 -1.13 12.72 -1.18
N GLU A 270 -1.28 12.99 0.12
CA GLU A 270 -2.57 12.83 0.82
C GLU A 270 -3.56 13.98 0.56
N GLY A 271 -3.09 15.23 0.53
CA GLY A 271 -3.94 16.41 0.52
C GLY A 271 -3.52 17.54 -0.43
N TYR A 272 -4.40 18.52 -0.54
CA TYR A 272 -4.22 19.67 -1.44
C TYR A 272 -2.99 20.52 -1.08
N THR A 273 -2.73 20.73 0.21
CA THR A 273 -1.56 21.47 0.70
C THR A 273 -0.26 20.74 0.39
N ASP A 274 -0.30 19.41 0.38
CA ASP A 274 0.88 18.58 0.20
C ASP A 274 1.28 18.56 -1.27
N VAL A 275 0.29 18.57 -2.17
CA VAL A 275 0.51 18.80 -3.61
C VAL A 275 1.18 20.14 -3.84
N MET A 276 0.65 21.21 -3.22
CA MET A 276 1.24 22.53 -3.35
C MET A 276 2.67 22.57 -2.83
N ALA A 277 2.90 22.05 -1.62
CA ALA A 277 4.23 22.01 -1.01
C ALA A 277 5.22 21.20 -1.85
N ALA A 278 4.83 20.01 -2.31
CA ALA A 278 5.66 19.15 -3.15
C ALA A 278 6.01 19.81 -4.49
N GLN A 279 5.01 20.35 -5.21
CA GLN A 279 5.24 21.00 -6.50
C GLN A 279 6.13 22.25 -6.35
N LEU A 280 5.92 23.07 -5.32
CA LEU A 280 6.76 24.22 -5.02
C LEU A 280 8.18 23.82 -4.62
N SER A 281 8.36 22.64 -4.04
CA SER A 281 9.67 22.07 -3.71
C SER A 281 10.35 21.39 -4.89
N GLY A 282 9.82 21.49 -6.12
CA GLY A 282 10.39 20.90 -7.32
C GLY A 282 9.95 19.46 -7.62
N VAL A 283 9.11 18.86 -6.76
CA VAL A 283 8.41 17.59 -7.05
C VAL A 283 7.18 17.89 -7.90
N THR A 284 7.41 18.36 -9.13
CA THR A 284 6.37 18.91 -10.00
C THR A 284 5.35 17.87 -10.49
N GLY A 285 5.67 16.58 -10.40
CA GLY A 285 4.77 15.46 -10.67
C GLY A 285 3.79 15.10 -9.53
N ALA A 286 3.69 15.92 -8.47
CA ALA A 286 2.85 15.62 -7.32
C ALA A 286 1.35 15.85 -7.57
N VAL A 287 0.51 14.91 -7.11
CA VAL A 287 -0.95 14.89 -7.24
C VAL A 287 -1.62 14.27 -6.01
N ALA A 288 -2.89 14.58 -5.75
CA ALA A 288 -3.64 14.00 -4.62
C ALA A 288 -5.05 13.56 -5.03
N THR A 289 -5.62 12.59 -4.29
CA THR A 289 -7.01 12.21 -4.46
C THR A 289 -7.96 13.21 -3.80
N CYS A 290 -9.17 13.36 -4.35
CA CYS A 290 -10.13 14.33 -3.87
C CYS A 290 -11.08 13.73 -2.82
N GLY A 291 -10.55 13.35 -1.66
CA GLY A 291 -11.32 12.81 -0.53
C GLY A 291 -11.89 11.40 -0.78
N THR A 292 -11.12 10.58 -1.49
CA THR A 292 -11.39 9.16 -1.76
C THR A 292 -10.07 8.39 -1.70
N ALA A 293 -10.14 7.07 -1.48
CA ALA A 293 -8.97 6.22 -1.65
C ALA A 293 -8.46 6.27 -3.09
N PHE A 294 -7.13 6.22 -3.24
CA PHE A 294 -6.51 6.02 -4.54
C PHE A 294 -6.88 4.63 -5.10
N GLY A 295 -7.11 4.52 -6.40
CA GLY A 295 -7.74 3.33 -6.97
C GLY A 295 -7.51 3.19 -8.47
N VAL A 296 -8.06 2.12 -9.05
CA VAL A 296 -7.78 1.65 -10.41
C VAL A 296 -8.02 2.72 -11.49
N ASP A 297 -9.06 3.53 -11.38
CA ASP A 297 -9.35 4.55 -12.39
C ASP A 297 -8.35 5.71 -12.38
N HIS A 298 -7.82 6.09 -11.20
CA HIS A 298 -6.69 7.02 -11.10
C HIS A 298 -5.43 6.44 -11.74
N ILE A 299 -5.15 5.15 -11.54
CA ILE A 299 -4.02 4.45 -12.15
C ILE A 299 -4.10 4.51 -13.68
N LYS A 300 -5.28 4.26 -14.26
CA LYS A 300 -5.49 4.33 -15.72
C LYS A 300 -5.17 5.72 -16.27
N ILE A 301 -5.58 6.78 -15.58
CA ILE A 301 -5.30 8.17 -15.98
C ILE A 301 -3.80 8.44 -15.97
N LEU A 302 -3.13 8.12 -14.87
CA LEU A 302 -1.69 8.33 -14.72
C LEU A 302 -0.89 7.53 -15.76
N ARG A 303 -1.25 6.27 -16.03
CA ARG A 303 -0.63 5.44 -17.07
C ARG A 303 -0.80 6.03 -18.47
N ARG A 304 -1.99 6.55 -18.79
CA ARG A 304 -2.24 7.19 -20.09
C ARG A 304 -1.32 8.40 -20.29
N ILE A 305 -1.00 9.13 -19.22
CA ILE A 305 -0.11 10.30 -19.27
C ILE A 305 1.37 9.87 -19.37
N MET A 306 1.79 8.86 -18.60
CA MET A 306 3.19 8.40 -18.56
C MET A 306 3.65 7.61 -19.79
N ARG A 307 2.73 7.28 -20.73
CA ARG A 307 2.99 6.53 -21.97
C ARG A 307 3.83 5.29 -21.68
N ASP A 308 3.21 4.21 -21.22
CA ASP A 308 3.86 2.94 -20.82
C ASP A 308 4.43 2.18 -22.04
N GLU A 309 5.38 2.79 -22.75
CA GLU A 309 6.15 2.20 -23.86
C GLU A 309 7.21 1.22 -23.33
N THR A 310 7.43 0.13 -24.07
CA THR A 310 8.29 -1.01 -23.69
C THR A 310 9.80 -0.70 -23.72
N ASP A 311 10.21 0.40 -24.36
CA ASP A 311 11.62 0.74 -24.60
C ASP A 311 12.14 1.92 -23.74
N GLY A 312 11.33 2.51 -22.87
CA GLY A 312 11.73 3.64 -21.99
C GLY A 312 11.92 3.25 -20.52
N ALA A 313 12.51 4.16 -19.72
CA ALA A 313 12.67 3.98 -18.27
C ALA A 313 11.33 3.67 -17.59
N PRO A 314 11.23 2.66 -16.72
CA PRO A 314 9.95 2.19 -16.17
C PRO A 314 9.18 3.33 -15.52
N ALA A 315 7.87 3.41 -15.77
CA ALA A 315 7.02 4.37 -15.08
C ALA A 315 7.12 4.14 -13.57
N ARG A 316 7.17 5.22 -12.79
CA ARG A 316 7.27 5.16 -11.33
C ARG A 316 6.11 5.89 -10.70
N VAL A 317 5.41 5.25 -9.79
CA VAL A 317 4.44 5.94 -8.95
C VAL A 317 4.82 5.81 -7.50
N ILE A 318 5.12 6.96 -6.92
CA ILE A 318 5.62 7.09 -5.56
C ILE A 318 4.46 7.56 -4.70
N PHE A 319 4.12 6.80 -3.67
CA PHE A 319 3.13 7.19 -2.68
C PHE A 319 3.82 7.79 -1.46
N THR A 320 3.43 9.00 -1.06
CA THR A 320 3.84 9.59 0.21
C THR A 320 2.69 9.46 1.21
N PHE A 321 2.98 8.96 2.41
CA PHE A 321 1.98 8.84 3.48
C PHE A 321 2.44 9.56 4.74
N ASP A 322 1.47 10.00 5.54
CA ASP A 322 1.64 10.62 6.85
C ASP A 322 2.04 9.56 7.90
N GLY A 323 3.01 8.69 7.59
CA GLY A 323 3.58 7.66 8.48
C GLY A 323 2.60 6.66 9.14
N ASP A 324 1.29 6.80 8.94
CA ASP A 324 0.27 6.14 9.76
C ASP A 324 -0.13 4.76 9.21
N ALA A 325 -0.78 3.97 10.07
CA ALA A 325 -1.22 2.62 9.71
C ALA A 325 -2.32 2.61 8.63
N ALA A 326 -3.04 3.72 8.44
CA ALA A 326 -4.15 3.83 7.49
C ALA A 326 -3.66 4.05 6.06
N GLY A 327 -2.71 4.97 5.85
CA GLY A 327 -2.03 5.23 4.58
C GLY A 327 -1.31 3.98 4.07
N GLN A 328 -0.58 3.29 4.95
CA GLN A 328 0.07 2.01 4.64
C GLN A 328 -0.94 0.95 4.19
N LYS A 329 -2.09 0.82 4.88
CA LYS A 329 -3.13 -0.15 4.53
C LYS A 329 -3.80 0.17 3.18
N ALA A 330 -3.98 1.46 2.86
CA ALA A 330 -4.50 1.89 1.56
C ALA A 330 -3.52 1.58 0.42
N ALA A 331 -2.22 1.81 0.63
CA ALA A 331 -1.15 1.46 -0.30
C ALA A 331 -1.14 -0.05 -0.62
N MET A 332 -1.19 -0.86 0.43
CA MET A 332 -1.22 -2.32 0.34
C MET A 332 -2.49 -2.85 -0.35
N LYS A 333 -3.61 -2.15 -0.17
CA LYS A 333 -4.85 -2.47 -0.89
C LYS A 333 -4.72 -2.16 -2.39
N ALA A 334 -4.17 -1.00 -2.75
CA ALA A 334 -3.94 -0.62 -4.15
C ALA A 334 -2.95 -1.55 -4.85
N PHE A 335 -1.95 -2.07 -4.13
CA PHE A 335 -1.00 -3.06 -4.64
C PHE A 335 -1.66 -4.38 -5.08
N GLY A 336 -2.75 -4.79 -4.43
CA GLY A 336 -3.43 -6.05 -4.70
C GLY A 336 -4.30 -6.07 -5.98
N GLU A 337 -4.61 -4.91 -6.56
CA GLU A 337 -5.63 -4.78 -7.62
C GLU A 337 -5.04 -4.80 -9.06
N ASP A 338 -3.78 -4.42 -9.26
CA ASP A 338 -3.11 -4.44 -10.58
C ASP A 338 -1.59 -4.71 -10.47
N GLN A 339 -1.07 -5.65 -11.26
CA GLN A 339 0.27 -6.22 -11.07
C GLN A 339 1.38 -5.60 -11.88
N ARG A 340 1.05 -5.00 -13.02
CA ARG A 340 2.03 -4.14 -13.72
C ARG A 340 2.29 -2.87 -12.90
N TRP A 341 1.34 -2.50 -12.06
CA TRP A 341 1.45 -1.39 -11.13
C TRP A 341 2.32 -1.75 -9.91
N ALA A 342 2.19 -2.97 -9.38
CA ALA A 342 2.97 -3.45 -8.24
C ALA A 342 4.50 -3.34 -8.42
N SER A 343 5.02 -3.60 -9.62
CA SER A 343 6.46 -3.49 -9.93
C SER A 343 6.94 -2.06 -10.20
N GLN A 344 6.01 -1.13 -10.42
CA GLN A 344 6.25 0.28 -10.72
C GLN A 344 5.88 1.21 -9.55
N SER A 345 5.42 0.62 -8.43
CA SER A 345 4.96 1.35 -7.24
C SER A 345 6.04 1.44 -6.18
N PHE A 346 6.19 2.63 -5.62
CA PHE A 346 7.17 2.97 -4.59
C PHE A 346 6.46 3.68 -3.44
N VAL A 347 7.09 3.67 -2.27
CA VAL A 347 6.61 4.35 -1.07
C VAL A 347 7.73 5.22 -0.53
N ALA A 348 7.39 6.47 -0.24
CA ALA A 348 8.22 7.42 0.45
C ALA A 348 7.55 7.76 1.78
N VAL A 349 8.27 7.62 2.90
CA VAL A 349 7.77 7.98 4.23
C VAL A 349 8.75 8.94 4.85
N ALA A 350 8.28 10.11 5.24
CA ALA A 350 9.13 11.11 5.88
C ALA A 350 9.62 10.62 7.25
N PRO A 351 10.83 11.01 7.66
CA PRO A 351 11.25 10.89 9.06
C PRO A 351 10.17 11.52 9.97
N ASP A 352 9.91 10.89 11.11
CA ASP A 352 8.93 11.34 12.10
C ASP A 352 7.45 11.35 11.63
N GLY A 353 7.16 10.83 10.44
CA GLY A 353 5.78 10.71 9.91
C GLY A 353 5.18 12.03 9.40
N MET A 354 6.01 13.04 9.11
CA MET A 354 5.56 14.33 8.59
C MET A 354 4.97 14.23 7.17
N ASP A 355 3.90 14.99 6.90
CA ASP A 355 3.39 15.17 5.55
C ASP A 355 4.35 16.08 4.71
N PRO A 356 4.26 16.11 3.37
CA PRO A 356 5.12 16.95 2.54
C PRO A 356 5.06 18.45 2.87
N CYS A 357 3.93 18.95 3.37
CA CYS A 357 3.75 20.35 3.74
C CYS A 357 4.48 20.68 5.05
N ASP A 358 4.27 19.87 6.08
CA ASP A 358 4.92 19.96 7.38
C ASP A 358 6.44 19.72 7.24
N LEU A 359 6.86 18.77 6.40
CA LEU A 359 8.27 18.52 6.09
C LEU A 359 8.93 19.74 5.42
N ARG A 360 8.25 20.36 4.44
CA ARG A 360 8.72 21.59 3.79
C ARG A 360 8.90 22.73 4.80
N LEU A 361 7.94 22.89 5.72
CA LEU A 361 7.99 23.92 6.76
C LEU A 361 9.12 23.69 7.77
N ALA A 362 9.33 22.44 8.17
CA ALA A 362 10.31 22.09 9.19
C ALA A 362 11.75 22.02 8.64
N ARG A 363 11.94 21.51 7.41
CA ARG A 363 13.26 21.13 6.88
C ARG A 363 13.56 21.70 5.48
N GLY A 364 12.64 22.46 4.89
CA GLY A 364 12.82 23.14 3.61
C GLY A 364 12.57 22.28 2.37
N ASP A 365 12.71 22.91 1.20
CA ASP A 365 12.31 22.33 -0.09
C ASP A 365 13.14 21.10 -0.47
N GLU A 366 14.44 21.10 -0.19
CA GLU A 366 15.34 19.98 -0.49
C GLU A 366 14.98 18.71 0.30
N ALA A 367 14.41 18.83 1.51
CA ALA A 367 13.98 17.68 2.28
C ALA A 367 12.80 16.95 1.62
N VAL A 368 11.90 17.69 0.95
CA VAL A 368 10.77 17.10 0.22
C VAL A 368 11.24 16.38 -1.05
N LYS A 369 12.29 16.89 -1.72
CA LYS A 369 12.91 16.18 -2.85
C LYS A 369 13.58 14.89 -2.41
N ALA A 370 14.40 14.97 -1.36
CA ALA A 370 15.10 13.81 -0.79
C ALA A 370 14.12 12.70 -0.38
N LEU A 371 12.96 13.07 0.21
CA LEU A 371 11.89 12.12 0.55
C LEU A 371 11.47 11.26 -0.67
N VAL A 372 11.33 11.89 -1.85
CA VAL A 372 10.90 11.21 -3.07
C VAL A 372 12.05 10.42 -3.70
N GLU A 373 13.28 10.92 -3.60
CA GLU A 373 14.49 10.23 -4.07
C GLU A 373 14.74 8.93 -3.29
N ASP A 374 14.51 8.94 -1.98
CA ASP A 374 14.66 7.80 -1.07
C ASP A 374 13.49 6.80 -1.11
N ALA A 375 12.56 6.95 -2.06
CA ALA A 375 11.39 6.09 -2.17
C ALA A 375 11.77 4.61 -2.39
N VAL A 376 11.27 3.74 -1.51
CA VAL A 376 11.53 2.30 -1.55
C VAL A 376 10.45 1.56 -2.35
N PRO A 377 10.76 0.43 -3.00
CA PRO A 377 9.73 -0.37 -3.68
C PRO A 377 8.59 -0.76 -2.73
N MET A 378 7.35 -0.67 -3.20
CA MET A 378 6.15 -1.01 -2.41
C MET A 378 6.20 -2.42 -1.83
N PHE A 379 6.72 -3.38 -2.60
CA PHE A 379 6.93 -4.75 -2.13
C PHE A 379 7.87 -4.81 -0.93
N GLU A 380 9.01 -4.13 -1.01
CA GLU A 380 9.98 -4.11 0.09
C GLU A 380 9.38 -3.46 1.34
N PHE A 381 8.68 -2.35 1.16
CA PHE A 381 7.96 -1.68 2.25
C PHE A 381 6.94 -2.61 2.92
N ALA A 382 6.16 -3.35 2.13
CA ALA A 382 5.19 -4.32 2.60
C ALA A 382 5.84 -5.43 3.44
N VAL A 383 6.94 -6.00 2.93
CA VAL A 383 7.70 -7.05 3.61
C VAL A 383 8.25 -6.53 4.93
N ARG A 384 8.95 -5.39 4.93
CA ARG A 384 9.52 -4.78 6.15
C ARG A 384 8.43 -4.52 7.19
N THR A 385 7.29 -3.98 6.77
CA THR A 385 6.16 -3.68 7.67
C THR A 385 5.54 -4.93 8.27
N THR A 386 5.41 -6.01 7.50
CA THR A 386 4.92 -7.30 8.00
C THR A 386 5.91 -7.94 8.97
N ILE A 387 7.20 -7.94 8.64
CA ILE A 387 8.26 -8.58 9.44
C ILE A 387 8.45 -7.88 10.80
N LYS A 388 8.28 -6.55 10.88
CA LYS A 388 8.42 -5.75 12.12
C LYS A 388 7.60 -6.24 13.31
N ARG A 389 6.56 -7.06 13.08
CA ARG A 389 5.67 -7.59 14.12
C ARG A 389 6.20 -8.85 14.82
N PHE A 390 7.33 -9.38 14.36
CA PHE A 390 7.90 -10.64 14.82
C PHE A 390 9.31 -10.44 15.36
N ASP A 391 9.68 -11.22 16.36
CA ASP A 391 11.04 -11.26 16.90
C ASP A 391 11.93 -12.19 16.04
N LEU A 392 12.79 -11.59 15.21
CA LEU A 392 13.67 -12.33 14.30
C LEU A 392 14.90 -12.93 14.97
N GLU A 393 15.18 -12.58 16.24
CA GLU A 393 16.25 -13.23 17.00
C GLU A 393 15.89 -14.68 17.34
N THR A 394 14.60 -15.03 17.36
CA THR A 394 14.10 -16.39 17.62
C THR A 394 13.81 -17.18 16.36
N ALA A 395 13.98 -18.51 16.41
CA ALA A 395 13.63 -19.40 15.31
C ALA A 395 12.12 -19.38 15.00
N GLU A 396 11.28 -19.38 16.04
CA GLU A 396 9.83 -19.33 15.95
C GLU A 396 9.37 -18.03 15.28
N GLY A 397 9.92 -16.89 15.68
CA GLY A 397 9.58 -15.60 15.09
C GLY A 397 9.98 -15.50 13.62
N ARG A 398 11.15 -16.05 13.22
CA ARG A 398 11.53 -16.15 11.80
C ARG A 398 10.56 -17.01 10.99
N VAL A 399 10.12 -18.14 11.53
CA VAL A 399 9.13 -19.02 10.85
C VAL A 399 7.78 -18.33 10.71
N GLN A 400 7.32 -17.64 11.76
CA GLN A 400 6.05 -16.89 11.72
C GLN A 400 6.12 -15.73 10.73
N ALA A 401 7.23 -14.97 10.72
CA ALA A 401 7.46 -13.90 9.77
C ALA A 401 7.49 -14.41 8.31
N MET A 402 8.17 -15.52 8.06
CA MET A 402 8.22 -16.15 6.74
C MET A 402 6.82 -16.57 6.26
N ARG A 403 5.99 -17.16 7.13
CA ARG A 403 4.59 -17.50 6.84
C ARG A 403 3.75 -16.26 6.53
N ALA A 404 3.95 -15.17 7.27
CA ALA A 404 3.21 -13.92 7.07
C ALA A 404 3.60 -13.22 5.75
N VAL A 405 4.85 -13.36 5.31
CA VAL A 405 5.37 -12.75 4.06
C VAL A 405 5.07 -13.61 2.82
N ALA A 406 4.92 -14.92 2.96
CA ALA A 406 4.67 -15.84 1.85
C ALA A 406 3.49 -15.43 0.92
N PRO A 407 2.33 -14.94 1.42
CA PRO A 407 1.26 -14.42 0.56
C PRO A 407 1.69 -13.21 -0.29
N ILE A 408 2.52 -12.33 0.26
CA ILE A 408 3.04 -11.14 -0.43
C ILE A 408 3.95 -11.59 -1.59
N ILE A 409 4.83 -12.56 -1.35
CA ILE A 409 5.69 -13.14 -2.39
C ILE A 409 4.85 -13.77 -3.51
N ASN A 410 3.81 -14.52 -3.15
CA ASN A 410 2.93 -15.19 -4.10
C ASN A 410 2.08 -14.21 -4.93
N SER A 411 1.85 -13.00 -4.44
CA SER A 411 1.12 -11.96 -5.18
C SER A 411 1.91 -11.41 -6.38
N ILE A 412 3.23 -11.56 -6.39
CA ILE A 412 4.10 -11.16 -7.49
C ILE A 412 3.88 -12.14 -8.66
N ARG A 413 3.21 -11.71 -9.73
CA ARG A 413 3.03 -12.54 -10.94
C ARG A 413 4.20 -12.45 -11.92
N ASP A 414 5.08 -11.46 -11.80
CA ASP A 414 6.30 -11.40 -12.59
C ASP A 414 7.30 -12.48 -12.10
N SER A 415 7.45 -13.53 -12.91
CA SER A 415 8.33 -14.65 -12.60
C SER A 415 9.81 -14.28 -12.62
N SER A 416 10.20 -13.18 -13.28
CA SER A 416 11.58 -12.72 -13.35
C SER A 416 12.01 -11.95 -12.11
N LEU A 417 11.10 -11.18 -11.49
CA LEU A 417 11.37 -10.43 -10.27
C LEU A 417 11.26 -11.27 -9.00
N ARG A 418 10.50 -12.36 -9.04
CA ARG A 418 10.24 -13.20 -7.86
C ARG A 418 11.52 -13.73 -7.21
N PRO A 419 12.53 -14.27 -7.93
CA PRO A 419 13.79 -14.74 -7.32
C PRO A 419 14.55 -13.63 -6.59
N GLU A 420 14.61 -12.42 -7.16
CA GLU A 420 15.28 -11.28 -6.54
C GLU A 420 14.60 -10.88 -5.22
N TYR A 421 13.28 -10.75 -5.23
CA TYR A 421 12.51 -10.44 -4.03
C TYR A 421 12.62 -11.52 -2.95
N MET A 422 12.71 -12.78 -3.35
CA MET A 422 12.94 -13.88 -2.40
C MET A 422 14.31 -13.81 -1.74
N ARG A 423 15.35 -13.41 -2.50
CA ARG A 423 16.69 -13.17 -1.95
C ARG A 423 16.68 -12.02 -0.94
N THR A 424 15.99 -10.93 -1.28
CA THR A 424 15.81 -9.78 -0.38
C THR A 424 15.09 -10.20 0.93
N VAL A 425 13.98 -10.93 0.83
CA VAL A 425 13.23 -11.43 2.00
C VAL A 425 14.10 -12.38 2.83
N ALA A 426 14.84 -13.29 2.21
CA ALA A 426 15.72 -14.22 2.90
C ALA A 426 16.81 -13.48 3.71
N GLY A 427 17.40 -12.44 3.11
CA GLY A 427 18.36 -11.56 3.78
C GLY A 427 17.76 -10.84 4.99
N MET A 428 16.55 -10.27 4.85
CA MET A 428 15.84 -9.59 5.94
C MET A 428 15.51 -10.54 7.11
N LEU A 429 15.10 -11.77 6.82
CA LEU A 429 14.77 -12.77 7.83
C LEU A 429 16.00 -13.47 8.42
N GLY A 430 17.13 -13.47 7.71
CA GLY A 430 18.32 -14.24 8.07
C GLY A 430 18.19 -15.73 7.82
N VAL A 431 17.42 -16.13 6.79
CA VAL A 431 17.16 -17.53 6.43
C VAL A 431 17.72 -17.87 5.05
N GLU A 432 17.69 -19.15 4.68
CA GLU A 432 18.04 -19.55 3.31
C GLU A 432 16.94 -19.19 2.31
N VAL A 433 17.34 -18.86 1.07
CA VAL A 433 16.38 -18.59 -0.02
C VAL A 433 15.46 -19.80 -0.27
N GLU A 434 16.00 -21.02 -0.14
CA GLU A 434 15.21 -22.25 -0.29
C GLU A 434 14.11 -22.39 0.78
N GLN A 435 14.34 -21.90 2.00
CA GLN A 435 13.33 -21.94 3.05
C GLN A 435 12.16 -21.01 2.70
N VAL A 436 12.46 -19.80 2.22
CA VAL A 436 11.44 -18.85 1.73
C VAL A 436 10.67 -19.43 0.55
N LEU A 437 11.36 -20.11 -0.39
CA LEU A 437 10.74 -20.77 -1.53
C LEU A 437 9.75 -21.86 -1.09
N ASN A 438 10.16 -22.74 -0.19
CA ASN A 438 9.32 -23.82 0.29
C ASN A 438 8.07 -23.30 0.99
N GLU A 439 8.18 -22.24 1.79
CA GLU A 439 7.03 -21.64 2.46
C GLU A 439 6.10 -20.91 1.47
N ALA A 440 6.65 -20.18 0.50
CA ALA A 440 5.85 -19.56 -0.56
C ALA A 440 5.06 -20.60 -1.37
N GLN A 441 5.70 -21.70 -1.77
CA GLN A 441 5.03 -22.81 -2.46
C GLN A 441 3.94 -23.46 -1.59
N ARG A 442 4.22 -23.67 -0.30
CA ARG A 442 3.24 -24.22 0.66
C ARG A 442 2.01 -23.32 0.77
N ALA A 443 2.20 -22.02 0.98
CA ALA A 443 1.12 -21.04 1.06
C ALA A 443 0.30 -21.02 -0.24
N GLY A 444 0.95 -21.07 -1.40
CA GLY A 444 0.27 -21.11 -2.69
C GLY A 444 -0.63 -22.35 -2.86
N ARG A 445 -0.18 -23.52 -2.39
CA ARG A 445 -0.99 -24.75 -2.39
C ARG A 445 -2.22 -24.66 -1.48
N ILE A 446 -2.09 -24.00 -0.32
CA ILE A 446 -3.20 -23.79 0.61
C ILE A 446 -4.26 -22.90 -0.04
N SER A 447 -3.86 -21.74 -0.57
CA SER A 447 -4.78 -20.81 -1.24
C SER A 447 -5.45 -21.42 -2.48
N ALA A 448 -4.73 -22.24 -3.27
CA ALA A 448 -5.32 -22.95 -4.41
C ALA A 448 -6.37 -23.98 -3.98
N ARG A 449 -6.16 -24.66 -2.83
CA ARG A 449 -7.12 -25.61 -2.27
C ARG A 449 -8.36 -24.92 -1.70
N GLU A 450 -8.18 -23.76 -1.06
CA GLU A 450 -9.28 -22.91 -0.57
C GLU A 450 -10.11 -22.34 -1.72
N ALA A 451 -9.46 -21.89 -2.80
CA ALA A 451 -10.14 -21.41 -4.01
C ALA A 451 -10.90 -22.54 -4.74
N ALA A 452 -10.34 -23.75 -4.80
CA ALA A 452 -10.99 -24.92 -5.40
C ALA A 452 -12.15 -25.47 -4.55
N ALA A 453 -12.15 -25.21 -3.24
CA ALA A 453 -13.26 -25.56 -2.35
C ALA A 453 -14.44 -24.57 -2.40
N GLY A 454 -14.29 -23.44 -3.09
CA GLY A 454 -15.33 -22.40 -3.24
C GLY A 454 -16.17 -22.53 -4.52
N ALA A 455 -17.26 -23.30 -4.48
CA ALA A 455 -18.40 -23.16 -5.41
C ALA A 455 -19.42 -22.14 -4.85
N PRO A 456 -20.28 -21.49 -5.68
CA PRO A 456 -20.80 -20.15 -5.39
C PRO A 456 -21.86 -20.14 -4.29
N ALA A 457 -21.61 -19.37 -3.23
CA ALA A 457 -22.63 -19.02 -2.25
C ALA A 457 -23.65 -18.07 -2.87
N ARG A 458 -24.94 -18.38 -2.70
CA ARG A 458 -26.08 -17.56 -3.13
C ARG A 458 -26.02 -16.14 -2.53
N PRO A 459 -26.38 -15.10 -3.30
CA PRO A 459 -26.36 -13.72 -2.80
C PRO A 459 -27.60 -13.47 -1.92
N GLY A 460 -27.39 -13.34 -0.62
CA GLY A 460 -28.47 -12.98 0.31
C GLY A 460 -28.20 -13.30 1.76
N ASP A 461 -27.03 -12.92 2.28
CA ASP A 461 -26.89 -12.49 3.68
C ASP A 461 -25.47 -11.93 3.87
N ARG A 462 -25.37 -10.60 3.86
CA ARG A 462 -24.18 -9.88 4.31
C ARG A 462 -24.64 -8.86 5.34
N THR A 463 -24.82 -9.32 6.57
CA THR A 463 -24.67 -8.46 7.74
C THR A 463 -23.17 -8.25 7.94
N PRO A 464 -22.67 -7.01 8.10
CA PRO A 464 -21.27 -6.77 8.34
C PRO A 464 -20.92 -7.32 9.72
N ALA A 465 -20.27 -8.48 9.77
CA ALA A 465 -19.61 -8.95 10.98
C ALA A 465 -18.44 -8.00 11.26
N SER A 466 -18.64 -7.20 12.30
CA SER A 466 -17.60 -6.54 13.08
C SER A 466 -16.45 -7.53 13.30
N THR A 467 -15.26 -7.22 12.80
CA THR A 467 -14.02 -7.84 13.28
C THR A 467 -13.48 -6.99 14.43
N ASP A 468 -14.28 -6.87 15.47
CA ASP A 468 -13.85 -6.54 16.84
C ASP A 468 -14.36 -7.70 17.68
N ASP A 469 -13.51 -8.69 17.90
CA ASP A 469 -13.56 -9.68 18.99
C ASP A 469 -12.42 -10.70 18.76
N VAL A 470 -11.18 -10.22 18.88
CA VAL A 470 -10.16 -11.05 19.52
C VAL A 470 -10.35 -10.79 21.00
N PRO A 471 -10.74 -11.77 21.82
CA PRO A 471 -10.82 -11.56 23.26
C PRO A 471 -9.46 -11.11 23.75
N GLU A 472 -9.36 -9.87 24.25
CA GLU A 472 -8.26 -9.49 25.13
C GLU A 472 -8.27 -10.47 26.31
N PRO A 473 -7.15 -11.09 26.67
CA PRO A 473 -7.10 -11.90 27.87
C PRO A 473 -7.36 -10.98 29.06
N SER A 474 -8.44 -11.27 29.78
CA SER A 474 -8.82 -10.55 30.98
C SER A 474 -7.70 -10.65 32.02
N VAL A 475 -7.48 -9.53 32.73
CA VAL A 475 -6.39 -9.31 33.71
C VAL A 475 -6.64 -10.08 35.03
N GLN A 476 -7.31 -11.23 34.96
CA GLN A 476 -7.76 -11.98 36.14
C GLN A 476 -7.73 -13.51 35.96
N GLU A 477 -6.75 -14.05 35.23
CA GLU A 477 -6.31 -15.46 35.33
C GLU A 477 -4.78 -15.59 35.31
N GLY A 478 -4.10 -14.67 36.01
CA GLY A 478 -2.63 -14.59 36.12
C GLY A 478 -2.01 -15.61 37.09
N ALA A 479 -2.27 -16.90 36.91
CA ALA A 479 -1.38 -17.95 37.39
C ALA A 479 -0.78 -18.65 36.16
N ALA A 480 0.46 -18.33 35.84
CA ALA A 480 1.17 -18.71 34.62
C ALA A 480 0.99 -20.19 34.21
N ALA A 481 0.11 -20.46 33.24
CA ALA A 481 0.04 -21.75 32.58
C ALA A 481 1.18 -21.84 31.55
N MET A 482 2.14 -22.73 31.79
CA MET A 482 3.24 -23.00 30.84
C MET A 482 2.71 -23.80 29.64
N PRO A 483 3.19 -23.53 28.40
CA PRO A 483 2.79 -24.31 27.22
C PRO A 483 3.10 -25.81 27.38
N VAL A 484 2.16 -26.67 26.98
CA VAL A 484 2.32 -28.13 27.03
C VAL A 484 3.40 -28.58 26.02
N PRO A 485 4.42 -29.38 26.42
CA PRO A 485 5.45 -29.86 25.50
C PRO A 485 4.89 -30.70 24.34
N ASN A 486 5.31 -30.41 23.11
CA ASN A 486 4.92 -31.17 21.92
C ASN A 486 5.79 -32.43 21.73
N LEU A 487 5.33 -33.57 22.23
CA LEU A 487 6.09 -34.84 22.19
C LEU A 487 6.22 -35.49 20.80
N ARG A 488 5.60 -34.91 19.75
CA ARG A 488 5.85 -35.34 18.36
C ARG A 488 7.18 -34.84 17.83
N ASP A 489 7.77 -33.82 18.47
CA ASP A 489 9.11 -33.36 18.16
C ASP A 489 10.14 -34.32 18.80
N PRO A 490 11.02 -34.96 18.01
CA PRO A 490 12.05 -35.84 18.52
C PRO A 490 12.95 -35.18 19.58
N VAL A 491 13.28 -33.89 19.43
CA VAL A 491 14.12 -33.15 20.38
C VAL A 491 13.41 -32.99 21.71
N VAL A 492 12.15 -32.55 21.70
CA VAL A 492 11.33 -32.39 22.90
C VAL A 492 11.08 -33.75 23.58
N ASN A 493 10.97 -34.83 22.81
CA ASN A 493 10.87 -36.17 23.37
C ASN A 493 12.19 -36.64 24.01
N THR A 494 13.35 -36.31 23.43
CA THR A 494 14.66 -36.55 24.04
C THR A 494 14.83 -35.74 25.34
N GLU A 495 14.39 -34.47 25.36
CA GLU A 495 14.36 -33.65 26.58
C GLU A 495 13.50 -34.29 27.68
N ARG A 496 12.30 -34.77 27.31
CA ARG A 496 11.41 -35.47 28.22
C ARG A 496 12.12 -36.69 28.84
N GLN A 497 12.76 -37.51 28.02
CA GLN A 497 13.48 -38.71 28.47
C GLN A 497 14.68 -38.37 29.36
N LEU A 498 15.40 -37.29 29.07
CA LEU A 498 16.48 -36.80 29.92
C LEU A 498 15.95 -36.38 31.30
N LEU A 499 14.85 -35.63 31.35
CA LEU A 499 14.22 -35.22 32.62
C LEU A 499 13.69 -36.41 33.42
N GLN A 500 13.06 -37.40 32.76
CA GLN A 500 12.67 -38.64 33.42
C GLN A 500 13.88 -39.32 34.08
N ALA A 501 15.00 -39.41 33.37
CA ALA A 501 16.21 -40.02 33.89
C ALA A 501 16.83 -39.22 35.05
N LEU A 502 16.89 -37.89 34.96
CA LEU A 502 17.40 -37.00 36.01
C LEU A 502 16.56 -37.06 37.29
N LEU A 503 15.24 -37.23 37.18
CA LEU A 503 14.34 -37.31 38.32
C LEU A 503 14.34 -38.71 38.97
N GLN A 504 14.39 -39.77 38.16
CA GLN A 504 14.31 -41.16 38.65
C GLN A 504 15.65 -41.75 39.09
N TYR A 505 16.75 -41.30 38.48
CA TYR A 505 18.10 -41.86 38.69
C TYR A 505 19.16 -40.76 38.94
N PRO A 506 18.98 -39.85 39.91
CA PRO A 506 19.82 -38.67 40.08
C PRO A 506 21.30 -38.98 40.32
N THR A 507 21.61 -40.07 41.03
CA THR A 507 23.00 -40.49 41.34
C THR A 507 23.77 -41.00 40.12
N ARG A 508 23.12 -41.18 38.97
CA ARG A 508 23.76 -41.57 37.71
C ARG A 508 24.34 -40.39 36.93
N PHE A 509 24.02 -39.17 37.35
CA PHE A 509 24.51 -37.94 36.73
C PHE A 509 25.47 -37.25 37.69
N SER A 510 26.67 -36.94 37.21
CA SER A 510 27.58 -36.10 37.99
C SER A 510 27.09 -34.65 37.98
N THR A 511 27.37 -33.90 39.05
CA THR A 511 27.05 -32.45 39.09
C THR A 511 27.69 -31.72 37.90
N ALA A 512 28.91 -32.10 37.52
CA ALA A 512 29.59 -31.54 36.34
C ALA A 512 28.83 -31.82 35.02
N THR A 513 28.15 -32.97 34.89
CA THR A 513 27.31 -33.28 33.72
C THR A 513 26.07 -32.41 33.66
N ILE A 514 25.44 -32.16 34.81
CA ILE A 514 24.24 -31.32 34.92
C ILE A 514 24.60 -29.85 34.67
N ASP A 515 25.70 -29.36 35.25
CA ASP A 515 26.17 -27.99 35.08
C ASP A 515 26.64 -27.68 33.65
N ALA A 516 27.10 -28.70 32.92
CA ALA A 516 27.49 -28.56 31.51
C ALA A 516 26.31 -28.39 30.55
N LEU A 517 25.07 -28.65 30.99
CA LEU A 517 23.85 -28.43 30.22
C LEU A 517 23.25 -27.07 30.59
N PRO A 518 23.31 -26.05 29.72
CA PRO A 518 22.66 -24.79 30.01
C PRO A 518 21.14 -24.93 29.87
N PRO A 519 20.30 -24.20 30.64
CA PRO A 519 18.84 -24.26 30.53
C PRO A 519 18.30 -23.97 29.12
N VAL A 520 19.00 -23.12 28.37
CA VAL A 520 18.75 -22.81 26.94
C VAL A 520 18.87 -24.04 26.01
N ALA A 521 19.47 -25.14 26.47
CA ALA A 521 19.48 -26.40 25.72
C ALA A 521 18.08 -27.02 25.57
N PHE A 522 17.13 -26.65 26.43
CA PHE A 522 15.75 -27.14 26.38
C PHE A 522 14.86 -26.23 25.51
N THR A 523 14.11 -26.84 24.60
CA THR A 523 13.19 -26.17 23.67
C THR A 523 11.85 -25.90 24.33
N ALA A 524 11.34 -26.85 25.12
CA ALA A 524 10.06 -26.69 25.79
C ALA A 524 10.24 -25.88 27.09
N PRO A 525 9.52 -24.75 27.28
CA PRO A 525 9.64 -23.93 28.48
C PRO A 525 9.40 -24.72 29.77
N ALA A 526 8.42 -25.64 29.75
CA ALA A 526 8.12 -26.53 30.87
C ALA A 526 9.29 -27.47 31.21
N HIS A 527 10.02 -27.96 30.22
CA HIS A 527 11.21 -28.79 30.46
C HIS A 527 12.37 -27.97 31.00
N ALA A 528 12.62 -26.78 30.44
CA ALA A 528 13.66 -25.87 30.90
C ALA A 528 13.48 -25.52 32.39
N ALA A 529 12.25 -25.20 32.81
CA ALA A 529 11.95 -24.87 34.21
C ALA A 529 12.13 -26.06 35.17
N ILE A 530 11.79 -27.28 34.75
CA ILE A 530 12.07 -28.48 35.55
C ILE A 530 13.59 -28.69 35.67
N PHE A 531 14.32 -28.51 34.57
CA PHE A 531 15.77 -28.66 34.56
C PHE A 531 16.48 -27.62 35.44
N ASP A 532 16.01 -26.36 35.47
CA ASP A 532 16.51 -25.34 36.39
C ASP A 532 16.34 -25.76 37.85
N GLY A 533 15.17 -26.34 38.19
CA GLY A 533 14.95 -26.96 39.49
C GLY A 533 15.97 -28.07 39.78
N VAL A 534 16.21 -28.98 38.82
CA VAL A 534 17.21 -30.07 38.95
C VAL A 534 18.60 -29.50 39.24
N ARG A 535 19.04 -28.48 38.50
CA ARG A 535 20.35 -27.85 38.66
C ARG A 535 20.54 -27.22 40.03
N SER A 536 19.49 -26.58 40.57
CA SER A 536 19.54 -25.94 41.89
C SER A 536 19.72 -26.94 43.05
N VAL A 537 19.23 -28.18 42.89
CA VAL A 537 19.28 -29.23 43.91
C VAL A 537 20.45 -30.19 43.69
N ALA A 538 21.00 -30.27 42.48
CA ALA A 538 22.06 -31.22 42.07
C ALA A 538 23.23 -31.41 43.06
N PRO A 539 23.76 -30.37 43.75
CA PRO A 539 24.84 -30.55 44.72
C PRO A 539 24.47 -31.46 45.91
N ARG A 540 23.17 -31.55 46.24
CA ARG A 540 22.62 -32.32 47.37
C ARG A 540 22.09 -33.69 46.95
N ALA A 541 22.24 -34.08 45.69
CA ALA A 541 21.65 -35.30 45.14
C ALA A 541 22.03 -36.57 45.91
N ALA A 542 23.27 -36.65 46.41
CA ALA A 542 23.78 -37.81 47.15
C ALA A 542 23.25 -37.90 48.61
N GLU A 543 22.71 -36.81 49.15
CA GLU A 543 22.23 -36.70 50.54
C GLU A 543 20.73 -37.03 50.67
N LEU A 544 20.03 -37.15 49.54
CA LEU A 544 18.57 -37.28 49.48
C LEU A 544 18.18 -38.67 48.96
N SER A 545 17.07 -39.21 49.48
CA SER A 545 16.39 -40.33 48.84
C SER A 545 15.80 -39.88 47.50
N THR A 546 15.53 -40.80 46.56
CA THR A 546 14.91 -40.44 45.27
C THR A 546 13.58 -39.69 45.44
N ALA A 547 12.78 -40.04 46.45
CA ALA A 547 11.55 -39.33 46.78
C ALA A 547 11.83 -37.92 47.36
N GLY A 548 12.83 -37.79 48.24
CA GLY A 548 13.26 -36.49 48.77
C GLY A 548 13.88 -35.58 47.72
N TRP A 549 14.58 -36.16 46.74
CA TRP A 549 15.13 -35.49 45.56
C TRP A 549 14.01 -34.90 44.70
N ALA A 550 13.04 -35.71 44.27
CA ALA A 550 11.93 -35.24 43.44
C ALA A 550 11.10 -34.14 44.15
N ALA A 551 10.89 -34.28 45.47
CA ALA A 551 10.23 -33.26 46.27
C ALA A 551 11.03 -31.95 46.33
N ALA A 552 12.35 -32.01 46.54
CA ALA A 552 13.21 -30.84 46.56
C ALA A 552 13.26 -30.13 45.19
N VAL A 553 13.29 -30.88 44.08
CA VAL A 553 13.21 -30.31 42.73
C VAL A 553 11.87 -29.64 42.47
N ALA A 554 10.75 -30.22 42.96
CA ALA A 554 9.42 -29.63 42.85
C ALA A 554 9.23 -28.37 43.72
N GLU A 555 9.96 -28.28 44.82
CA GLU A 555 9.99 -27.09 45.69
C GLU A 555 10.82 -25.96 45.07
N ALA A 556 11.94 -26.30 44.42
CA ALA A 556 12.79 -25.33 43.74
C ALA A 556 12.22 -24.82 42.41
N GLY A 557 11.34 -25.59 41.75
CA GLY A 557 10.72 -25.23 40.48
C GLY A 557 9.39 -24.46 40.60
N PRO A 558 8.93 -23.78 39.53
CA PRO A 558 7.64 -23.10 39.51
C PRO A 558 6.44 -24.02 39.78
N LEU A 559 5.40 -23.51 40.45
CA LEU A 559 4.14 -24.24 40.70
C LEU A 559 3.53 -24.82 39.41
N ALA A 560 3.65 -24.09 38.30
CA ALA A 560 3.10 -24.45 36.99
C ALA A 560 3.60 -25.78 36.41
N VAL A 561 4.79 -26.25 36.82
CA VAL A 561 5.40 -27.49 36.27
C VAL A 561 5.32 -28.70 37.21
N ARG A 562 4.73 -28.55 38.41
CA ARG A 562 4.69 -29.63 39.41
C ARG A 562 3.94 -30.87 38.94
N GLY A 563 2.82 -30.69 38.21
CA GLY A 563 2.06 -31.80 37.64
C GLY A 563 2.89 -32.60 36.62
N LEU A 564 3.59 -31.90 35.72
CA LEU A 564 4.49 -32.52 34.75
C LEU A 564 5.68 -33.20 35.45
N LEU A 565 6.30 -32.56 36.44
CA LEU A 565 7.39 -33.17 37.21
C LEU A 565 6.95 -34.46 37.90
N ALA A 566 5.77 -34.48 38.52
CA ALA A 566 5.22 -35.68 39.16
C ALA A 566 5.02 -36.81 38.15
N GLU A 567 4.50 -36.51 36.96
CA GLU A 567 4.38 -37.47 35.85
C GLU A 567 5.76 -38.02 35.43
N LEU A 568 6.75 -37.14 35.20
CA LEU A 568 8.09 -37.53 34.75
C LEU A 568 8.86 -38.34 35.80
N SER A 569 8.55 -38.16 37.08
CA SER A 569 9.17 -38.89 38.19
C SER A 569 8.77 -40.36 38.26
N VAL A 570 7.71 -40.78 37.55
CA VAL A 570 7.21 -42.16 37.56
C VAL A 570 7.05 -42.78 36.17
N ALA A 571 7.02 -41.95 35.12
CA ALA A 571 6.81 -42.43 33.75
C ALA A 571 7.97 -43.30 33.25
N PRO A 572 7.70 -44.43 32.56
CA PRO A 572 8.74 -45.36 32.15
C PRO A 572 9.69 -44.76 31.12
N LEU A 573 10.98 -45.13 31.21
CA LEU A 573 11.97 -44.85 30.17
C LEU A 573 11.90 -45.92 29.06
N PRO A 574 12.09 -45.56 27.78
CA PRO A 574 12.13 -46.50 26.66
C PRO A 574 13.46 -47.28 26.58
N THR A 575 13.91 -47.83 27.71
CA THR A 575 15.13 -48.64 27.81
C THR A 575 14.92 -49.82 28.77
N LYS A 576 15.67 -50.90 28.58
CA LYS A 576 15.64 -52.04 29.50
C LYS A 576 16.56 -51.75 30.68
N VAL A 577 15.99 -51.71 31.88
CA VAL A 577 16.77 -51.66 33.12
C VAL A 577 17.45 -53.01 33.36
N ASP A 578 18.64 -52.97 33.94
CA ASP A 578 19.36 -54.17 34.37
C ASP A 578 18.56 -54.88 35.49
N PRO A 579 18.20 -56.16 35.35
CA PRO A 579 17.35 -56.87 36.33
C PRO A 579 17.98 -57.00 37.72
N THR A 580 19.30 -56.92 37.80
CA THR A 580 20.12 -57.11 39.02
C THR A 580 20.33 -55.81 39.76
N THR A 581 20.49 -54.70 39.05
CA THR A 581 20.76 -53.39 39.68
C THR A 581 19.54 -52.45 39.65
N GLY A 582 18.55 -52.71 38.81
CA GLY A 582 17.38 -51.85 38.59
C GLY A 582 17.71 -50.54 37.84
N LEU A 583 18.91 -50.42 37.27
CA LEU A 583 19.42 -49.19 36.66
C LEU A 583 19.38 -49.24 35.13
N PRO A 584 19.14 -48.11 34.45
CA PRO A 584 19.28 -48.01 33.00
C PRO A 584 20.76 -48.03 32.57
N PRO A 585 21.08 -48.48 31.35
CA PRO A 585 22.45 -48.49 30.84
C PRO A 585 23.06 -47.09 30.79
N GLN A 586 24.29 -46.91 31.27
CA GLN A 586 24.95 -45.59 31.29
C GLN A 586 25.05 -44.97 29.87
N ARG A 587 25.36 -45.78 28.86
CA ARG A 587 25.44 -45.32 27.45
C ARG A 587 24.13 -44.69 26.94
N TYR A 588 22.99 -45.14 27.45
CA TYR A 588 21.68 -44.57 27.11
C TYR A 588 21.47 -43.22 27.80
N LEU A 589 21.91 -43.06 29.05
CA LEU A 589 21.82 -41.78 29.75
C LEU A 589 22.74 -40.73 29.12
N ASP A 590 23.96 -41.13 28.77
CA ASP A 590 24.94 -40.25 28.12
C ASP A 590 24.43 -39.79 26.75
N SER A 591 23.74 -40.65 25.98
CA SER A 591 23.18 -40.26 24.69
C SER A 591 22.03 -39.25 24.80
N LEU A 592 21.23 -39.30 25.87
CA LEU A 592 20.19 -38.31 26.15
C LEU A 592 20.79 -36.94 26.47
N VAL A 593 21.82 -36.89 27.34
CA VAL A 593 22.54 -35.66 27.68
C VAL A 593 23.14 -35.03 26.42
N ILE A 594 23.83 -35.83 25.62
CA ILE A 594 24.46 -35.35 24.40
C ILE A 594 23.42 -34.93 23.37
N GLY A 595 22.31 -35.66 23.23
CA GLY A 595 21.23 -35.32 22.31
C GLY A 595 20.59 -33.95 22.61
N VAL A 596 20.27 -33.68 23.88
CA VAL A 596 19.72 -32.37 24.29
C VAL A 596 20.75 -31.26 24.11
N HIS A 597 22.01 -31.51 24.47
CA HIS A 597 23.07 -30.50 24.33
C HIS A 597 23.39 -30.19 22.86
N ASP A 598 23.50 -31.20 21.99
CA ASP A 598 23.75 -31.04 20.55
C ASP A 598 22.60 -30.28 19.88
N ALA A 599 21.34 -30.58 20.26
CA ALA A 599 20.18 -29.86 19.78
C ALA A 599 20.20 -28.37 20.20
N GLY A 600 20.55 -28.09 21.46
CA GLY A 600 20.72 -26.74 21.98
C GLY A 600 21.80 -25.94 21.24
N LEU A 601 23.00 -26.53 21.09
CA LEU A 601 24.10 -25.90 20.33
C LEU A 601 23.74 -25.70 18.87
N SER A 602 23.06 -26.66 18.24
CA SER A 602 22.61 -26.54 16.85
C SER A 602 21.66 -25.37 16.65
N ARG A 603 20.74 -25.11 17.60
CA ARG A 603 19.88 -23.91 17.56
C ARG A 603 20.68 -22.62 17.69
N GLN A 604 21.57 -22.54 18.68
CA GLN A 604 22.39 -21.33 18.89
C GLN A 604 23.27 -21.00 17.67
N ILE A 605 23.85 -22.03 17.03
CA ILE A 605 24.60 -21.89 15.77
C ILE A 605 23.69 -21.32 14.67
N ALA A 606 22.48 -21.86 14.53
CA ALA A 606 21.52 -21.38 13.54
C ALA A 606 21.08 -19.93 13.82
N ASP A 607 20.89 -19.54 15.09
CA ASP A 607 20.54 -18.19 15.50
C ASP A 607 21.66 -17.19 15.22
N GLU A 608 22.91 -17.51 15.56
CA GLU A 608 24.06 -16.65 15.25
C GLU A 608 24.31 -16.56 13.74
N THR A 609 24.17 -17.66 13.00
CA THR A 609 24.26 -17.65 11.54
C THR A 609 23.20 -16.74 10.92
N ALA A 610 21.95 -16.82 11.42
CA ALA A 610 20.86 -15.97 10.97
C ALA A 610 21.11 -14.50 11.29
N ALA A 611 21.60 -14.20 12.49
CA ALA A 611 21.93 -12.84 12.91
C ALA A 611 23.06 -12.22 12.07
N ILE A 612 24.13 -12.98 11.78
CA ILE A 612 25.21 -12.55 10.89
C ILE A 612 24.66 -12.21 9.50
N ARG A 613 23.78 -13.06 8.94
CA ARG A 613 23.17 -12.80 7.63
C ARG A 613 22.31 -11.54 7.62
N ARG A 614 21.53 -11.29 8.67
CA ARG A 614 20.74 -10.05 8.77
C ARG A 614 21.64 -8.82 8.80
N LEU A 615 22.72 -8.85 9.59
CA LEU A 615 23.70 -7.75 9.67
C LEU A 615 24.39 -7.52 8.33
N GLN A 616 24.81 -8.57 7.64
CA GLN A 616 25.45 -8.47 6.32
C GLN A 616 24.52 -7.91 5.23
N ASN A 617 23.20 -8.12 5.37
CA ASN A 617 22.19 -7.62 4.44
C ASN A 617 21.51 -6.32 4.93
N SER A 618 22.03 -5.69 5.98
CA SER A 618 21.58 -4.38 6.45
C SER A 618 22.01 -3.28 5.46
N PRO A 619 21.23 -2.19 5.29
CA PRO A 619 21.64 -1.04 4.48
C PRO A 619 22.97 -0.42 4.93
N ASP A 620 23.25 -0.47 6.23
CA ASP A 620 24.53 -0.05 6.83
C ASP A 620 25.04 -1.20 7.72
N PRO A 621 25.96 -2.05 7.22
CA PRO A 621 26.44 -3.22 7.94
C PRO A 621 27.52 -2.83 8.95
N ASP A 622 27.28 -3.07 10.25
CA ASP A 622 28.27 -2.87 11.32
C ASP A 622 29.35 -3.99 11.29
N PRO A 623 30.60 -3.69 10.90
CA PRO A 623 31.65 -4.69 10.78
C PRO A 623 32.08 -5.26 12.13
N GLU A 624 31.93 -4.50 13.22
CA GLU A 624 32.32 -4.94 14.57
C GLU A 624 31.30 -5.93 15.12
N ALA A 625 30.01 -5.63 14.99
CA ALA A 625 28.94 -6.56 15.36
C ALA A 625 29.02 -7.89 14.59
N ILE A 626 29.35 -7.86 13.29
CA ILE A 626 29.54 -9.07 12.48
C ILE A 626 30.72 -9.91 12.99
N ARG A 627 31.87 -9.27 13.29
CA ARG A 627 33.05 -9.97 13.83
C ARG A 627 32.75 -10.64 15.16
N GLU A 628 32.06 -9.93 16.06
CA GLU A 628 31.73 -10.45 17.39
C GLU A 628 30.78 -11.65 17.33
N ARG A 629 29.76 -11.60 16.47
CA ARG A 629 28.87 -12.77 16.27
C ARG A 629 29.57 -13.93 15.57
N SER A 630 30.47 -13.65 14.62
CA SER A 630 31.27 -14.70 13.95
C SER A 630 32.21 -15.41 14.92
N ARG A 631 32.79 -14.70 15.89
CA ARG A 631 33.59 -15.30 16.97
C ARG A 631 32.76 -16.27 17.81
N ARG A 632 31.57 -15.83 18.26
CA ARG A 632 30.62 -16.68 19.00
C ARG A 632 30.20 -17.92 18.19
N LEU A 633 29.92 -17.76 16.90
CA LEU A 633 29.59 -18.88 16.02
C LEU A 633 30.70 -19.95 15.99
N ILE A 634 31.96 -19.54 15.83
CA ILE A 634 33.12 -20.44 15.84
C ILE A 634 33.24 -21.17 17.20
N GLU A 635 33.06 -20.44 18.32
CA GLU A 635 33.11 -21.04 19.67
C GLU A 635 32.01 -22.10 19.86
N LEU A 636 30.81 -21.85 19.35
CA LEU A 636 29.69 -22.80 19.39
C LEU A 636 29.95 -24.03 18.51
N GLU A 637 30.46 -23.84 17.29
CA GLU A 637 30.81 -24.95 16.39
C GLU A 637 31.92 -25.84 16.98
N MET A 638 32.97 -25.25 17.56
CA MET A 638 34.02 -25.99 18.25
C MET A 638 33.48 -26.75 19.45
N SER A 639 32.57 -26.14 20.22
CA SER A 639 31.93 -26.78 21.38
C SER A 639 31.08 -27.98 20.95
N ARG A 640 30.33 -27.84 19.86
CA ARG A 640 29.51 -28.91 19.28
C ARG A 640 30.36 -30.05 18.70
N ALA A 641 31.47 -29.75 18.04
CA ALA A 641 32.41 -30.76 17.54
C ALA A 641 33.01 -31.59 18.70
N ARG A 642 33.50 -30.91 19.76
CA ARG A 642 34.01 -31.56 20.97
C ARG A 642 32.97 -32.41 21.69
N LEU A 643 31.69 -32.03 21.62
CA LEU A 643 30.59 -32.81 22.19
C LEU A 643 30.36 -34.10 21.38
N ARG A 644 30.43 -34.03 20.05
CA ARG A 644 30.23 -35.18 19.15
C ARG A 644 31.40 -36.17 19.17
N ASP A 645 32.63 -35.71 19.36
CA ASP A 645 33.78 -36.62 19.51
C ASP A 645 33.66 -37.52 20.75
N ARG A 646 32.93 -37.08 21.79
CA ARG A 646 32.62 -37.91 22.98
C ARG A 646 31.55 -38.98 22.73
N LEU A 647 30.81 -38.93 21.61
CA LEU A 647 29.89 -40.00 21.22
C LEU A 647 30.60 -41.15 20.50
N THR A 648 31.72 -40.84 19.83
CA THR A 648 32.47 -41.77 18.98
C THR A 648 33.67 -42.40 19.69
N SER A 649 34.09 -41.85 20.84
CA SER A 649 35.04 -42.43 21.78
C SER A 649 34.33 -43.20 22.89
#